data_AF-A0AA36I7W6-F1
#
_entry.id   AF-A0AA36I7W6-F1
#
_cell.length_a   1.000
_cell.length_b   1.000
_cell.length_c   1.000
_cell.angle_alpha   90.00
_cell.angle_beta   90.00
_cell.angle_gamma   90.00
#
_symmetry.space_group_name_H-M   'P 1'
#
loop_
_entity.id
_entity.type
_entity.pdbx_description
1 polymer ?
#
loop_
_entity_poly.entity_id
_entity_poly.type
_entity_poly.pdbx_seq_one_letter_code
_entity_poly.pdbx_strand_id
1 'polypeptide(L)'
;MANVTGDALELHDAYEAYHLLLTAFSEFHKSSFNVWCHCFCSPLGVLGLCGLLRRFLSTWTPGVLAAAYMLSLVPALPANVYVATLGLVLLLLDLAGRLKCGSRAFLAMLALGFFLQDVAHWVSGEATFQSSYSGKNSYVDLENLGAWSQELTRHTYFLLPLCVDVALQRLGAEVGQPLPLEMQRIYGQGALLLLLAIWAAGLYCLDSKNGFAVFPGAPFRVRVLQSNLCSDAKSSEEDRRKDLQVIRDWAVARMPPSGMTSHWWHSDLQGEAFEAFRRCAESRVMARMFRSSFGEGHYCMDIVPGMNEVYISGPSRKDDEYNSDQVFYEKHLDGPYGFLPFASVYRCIVGMDRNLATTTIFPEAGIAKNAMLGDVLAFDFHREVHYIKREEQMLKESDEFRVVLKLHYCVYPRVLFPLGWLLAKLTTSYNVSFRGLFLLTIKPKNLFQRLMGMQVVIGTILFNAFEEHVGQRNLLYLIVSAALWYVTGSYKVFLVMTSYVHYLRYISTFYSRQDVDFGIFKRDVLLFKTLALLQLFGFYFFPGAVSGGAVSMDLDFCSLAMMAVGYSISLLATKALGVDRTYFGSELGKCEPLRVADFPYGYVPHPMIGSQLLALAGMMKCASFRAASPVWLVPIHASLYLVHM
;
A
#
# COMPACT_ATOMS: atom_id res chain seq x y z
N MET A 1 14.29 -10.99 26.32
CA MET A 1 13.47 -11.49 27.45
C MET A 1 13.60 -10.63 28.73
N ALA A 2 14.18 -9.42 28.72
CA ALA A 2 14.49 -8.69 29.96
C ALA A 2 13.63 -7.45 30.27
N ASN A 3 12.51 -7.18 29.57
CA ASN A 3 11.58 -6.08 29.90
C ASN A 3 10.13 -6.53 30.19
N VAL A 4 9.86 -7.84 30.20
CA VAL A 4 8.48 -8.37 30.27
C VAL A 4 7.80 -8.08 31.62
N THR A 5 8.57 -7.91 32.70
CA THR A 5 8.02 -7.73 34.05
C THR A 5 7.51 -6.32 34.32
N GLY A 6 8.09 -5.28 33.68
CA GLY A 6 7.63 -3.90 33.83
C GLY A 6 6.32 -3.67 33.09
N ASP A 7 6.27 -4.07 31.82
CA ASP A 7 5.08 -3.92 30.97
C ASP A 7 3.87 -4.69 31.52
N ALA A 8 4.10 -5.88 32.10
CA ALA A 8 3.02 -6.67 32.70
C ALA A 8 2.40 -6.00 33.94
N LEU A 9 3.19 -5.24 34.71
CA LEU A 9 2.71 -4.52 35.88
C LEU A 9 1.85 -3.31 35.47
N GLU A 10 2.31 -2.52 34.50
CA GLU A 10 1.55 -1.37 33.97
C GLU A 10 0.21 -1.79 33.33
N LEU A 11 0.19 -2.93 32.63
CA LEU A 11 -1.03 -3.50 32.06
C LEU A 11 -2.02 -3.95 33.14
N HIS A 12 -1.52 -4.55 34.21
CA HIS A 12 -2.35 -4.95 35.35
C HIS A 12 -2.96 -3.73 36.04
N ASP A 13 -2.17 -2.68 36.24
CA ASP A 13 -2.62 -1.43 36.87
C ASP A 13 -3.74 -0.75 36.05
N ALA A 14 -3.65 -0.77 34.72
CA ALA A 14 -4.68 -0.20 33.84
C ALA A 14 -6.02 -0.97 33.91
N TYR A 15 -5.96 -2.30 33.96
CA TYR A 15 -7.13 -3.16 34.10
C TYR A 15 -7.82 -2.97 35.46
N GLU A 16 -7.04 -2.97 36.55
CA GLU A 16 -7.55 -2.72 37.91
C GLU A 16 -8.15 -1.31 38.03
N ALA A 17 -7.49 -0.29 37.47
CA ALA A 17 -8.01 1.07 37.44
C ALA A 17 -9.36 1.17 36.72
N TYR A 18 -9.53 0.44 35.61
CA TYR A 18 -10.82 0.36 34.92
C TYR A 18 -11.90 -0.32 35.77
N HIS A 19 -11.59 -1.41 36.47
CA HIS A 19 -12.54 -2.10 37.35
C HIS A 19 -12.97 -1.25 38.55
N LEU A 20 -12.05 -0.49 39.14
CA LEU A 20 -12.39 0.47 40.19
C LEU A 20 -13.34 1.55 39.66
N LEU A 21 -13.07 2.08 38.46
CA LEU A 21 -13.93 3.06 37.80
C LEU A 21 -15.30 2.46 37.46
N LEU A 22 -15.35 1.22 36.98
CA LEU A 22 -16.59 0.50 36.68
C LEU A 22 -17.43 0.25 37.93
N THR A 23 -16.79 -0.14 39.03
CA THR A 23 -17.46 -0.35 40.31
C THR A 23 -18.10 0.95 40.78
N ALA A 24 -17.33 2.04 40.78
CA ALA A 24 -17.83 3.36 41.14
C ALA A 24 -18.95 3.81 40.19
N PHE A 25 -18.80 3.65 38.88
CA PHE A 25 -19.82 4.01 37.88
C PHE A 25 -21.12 3.21 38.06
N SER A 26 -21.02 1.92 38.40
CA SER A 26 -22.18 1.02 38.58
C SER A 26 -23.04 1.40 39.80
N GLU A 27 -22.47 2.06 40.81
CA GLU A 27 -23.22 2.57 41.96
C GLU A 27 -24.25 3.64 41.56
N PHE A 28 -24.03 4.33 40.44
CA PHE A 28 -24.92 5.37 39.89
C PHE A 28 -25.84 4.86 38.77
N HIS A 29 -25.78 3.57 38.45
CA HIS A 29 -26.54 2.93 37.35
C HIS A 29 -27.18 1.61 37.82
N LYS A 30 -27.94 1.67 38.92
CA LYS A 30 -28.61 0.52 39.52
C LYS A 30 -29.89 0.15 38.77
N SER A 31 -30.59 1.13 38.21
CA SER A 31 -31.83 0.95 37.46
C SER A 31 -31.56 0.46 36.03
N SER A 32 -32.22 -0.64 35.63
CA SER A 32 -32.17 -1.13 34.25
C SER A 32 -32.68 -0.10 33.24
N PHE A 33 -33.62 0.76 33.65
CA PHE A 33 -34.12 1.85 32.80
C PHE A 33 -33.01 2.88 32.52
N ASN A 34 -32.28 3.30 33.56
CA ASN A 34 -31.20 4.28 33.40
C ASN A 34 -30.08 3.72 32.52
N VAL A 35 -29.67 2.46 32.75
CA VAL A 35 -28.68 1.76 31.92
C VAL A 35 -29.13 1.72 30.45
N TRP A 36 -30.39 1.35 30.19
CA TRP A 36 -30.94 1.29 28.84
C TRP A 36 -30.97 2.66 28.15
N CYS A 37 -31.33 3.72 28.87
CA CYS A 37 -31.25 5.09 28.35
C CYS A 37 -29.80 5.47 27.99
N HIS A 38 -28.82 5.15 28.84
CA HIS A 38 -27.39 5.38 28.58
C HIS A 38 -26.85 4.63 27.36
N CYS A 39 -27.36 3.42 27.09
CA CYS A 39 -27.07 2.71 25.84
C CYS A 39 -27.57 3.44 24.58
N PHE A 40 -28.43 4.44 24.71
CA PHE A 40 -28.90 5.27 23.60
C PHE A 40 -28.25 6.66 23.58
N CYS A 41 -28.26 7.38 24.70
CA CYS A 41 -27.82 8.77 24.74
C CYS A 41 -26.28 8.91 24.61
N SER A 42 -25.48 7.99 25.16
CA SER A 42 -24.03 8.03 24.98
C SER A 42 -23.62 7.77 23.52
N PRO A 43 -24.13 6.75 22.82
CA PRO A 43 -23.88 6.58 21.39
C PRO A 43 -24.38 7.74 20.53
N LEU A 44 -25.51 8.37 20.87
CA LEU A 44 -26.00 9.56 20.17
C LEU A 44 -25.00 10.73 20.23
N GLY A 45 -24.38 10.93 21.40
CA GLY A 45 -23.32 11.93 21.57
C GLY A 45 -22.11 11.64 20.69
N VAL A 46 -21.61 10.39 20.73
CA VAL A 46 -20.47 9.94 19.91
C VAL A 46 -20.78 10.02 18.41
N LEU A 47 -22.00 9.68 17.99
CA LEU A 47 -22.47 9.83 16.61
C LEU A 47 -22.41 11.30 16.14
N GLY A 48 -22.85 12.23 16.99
CA GLY A 48 -22.73 13.66 16.78
C GLY A 48 -21.28 14.09 16.58
N LEU A 49 -20.37 13.65 17.46
CA LEU A 49 -18.94 13.94 17.35
C LEU A 49 -18.32 13.37 16.07
N CYS A 50 -18.58 12.09 15.74
CA CYS A 50 -18.09 11.45 14.52
C CYS A 50 -18.59 12.17 13.26
N GLY A 51 -19.86 12.59 13.24
CA GLY A 51 -20.43 13.37 12.14
C GLY A 51 -19.79 14.76 11.98
N LEU A 52 -19.51 15.45 13.09
CA LEU A 52 -18.77 16.73 13.06
C LEU A 52 -17.34 16.54 12.54
N LEU A 53 -16.59 15.57 13.08
CA LEU A 53 -15.23 15.28 12.64
C LEU A 53 -15.19 14.94 11.15
N ARG A 54 -16.14 14.13 10.66
CA ARG A 54 -16.22 13.78 9.23
C ARG A 54 -16.52 14.98 8.33
N ARG A 55 -17.15 16.03 8.87
CA ARG A 55 -17.51 17.24 8.11
C ARG A 55 -16.37 18.25 8.04
N PHE A 56 -15.60 18.37 9.12
CA PHE A 56 -14.50 19.34 9.22
C PHE A 56 -13.14 18.75 8.82
N LEU A 57 -12.99 17.43 8.90
CA LEU A 57 -11.76 16.71 8.57
C LEU A 57 -11.98 15.81 7.36
N SER A 58 -10.93 15.11 6.94
CA SER A 58 -11.04 14.10 5.89
C SER A 58 -12.03 13.00 6.29
N THR A 59 -12.63 12.33 5.31
CA THR A 59 -13.64 11.28 5.53
C THR A 59 -13.17 10.10 6.39
N TRP A 60 -11.85 9.91 6.58
CA TRP A 60 -11.32 8.81 7.41
C TRP A 60 -10.69 9.25 8.71
N THR A 61 -10.50 10.55 8.95
CA THR A 61 -9.97 11.00 10.24
C THR A 61 -10.77 10.44 11.43
N PRO A 62 -12.13 10.37 11.38
CA PRO A 62 -12.89 9.69 12.43
C PRO A 62 -12.54 8.21 12.61
N GLY A 63 -12.27 7.48 11.51
CA GLY A 63 -11.89 6.08 11.54
C GLY A 63 -10.49 5.85 12.12
N VAL A 64 -9.52 6.71 11.78
CA VAL A 64 -8.16 6.64 12.37
C VAL A 64 -8.20 6.95 13.85
N LEU A 65 -8.94 7.98 14.26
CA LEU A 65 -9.12 8.32 15.67
C LEU A 65 -9.82 7.20 16.45
N ALA A 66 -10.84 6.58 15.85
CA ALA A 66 -11.51 5.42 16.44
C ALA A 66 -10.58 4.22 16.57
N ALA A 67 -9.74 3.94 15.56
CA ALA A 67 -8.77 2.86 15.64
C ALA A 67 -7.71 3.11 16.74
N ALA A 68 -7.22 4.35 16.84
CA ALA A 68 -6.32 4.77 17.91
C ALA A 68 -6.97 4.64 19.30
N TYR A 69 -8.23 5.08 19.43
CA TYR A 69 -9.04 4.94 20.64
C TYR A 69 -9.22 3.47 21.04
N MET A 70 -9.61 2.61 20.09
CA MET A 70 -9.75 1.18 20.38
C MET A 70 -8.41 0.57 20.80
N LEU A 71 -7.31 0.90 20.12
CA LEU A 71 -6.00 0.38 20.50
C LEU A 71 -5.60 0.83 21.91
N SER A 72 -5.92 2.06 22.32
CA SER A 72 -5.61 2.56 23.66
C SER A 72 -6.51 1.99 24.77
N LEU A 73 -7.55 1.22 24.41
CA LEU A 73 -8.39 0.48 25.37
C LEU A 73 -7.90 -0.95 25.63
N VAL A 74 -6.97 -1.47 24.82
CA VAL A 74 -6.41 -2.82 24.96
C VAL A 74 -5.88 -3.14 26.38
N PRO A 75 -5.16 -2.25 27.09
CA PRO A 75 -4.65 -2.59 28.40
C PRO A 75 -5.73 -2.61 29.49
N ALA A 76 -6.88 -1.96 29.25
CA ALA A 76 -7.86 -1.67 30.29
C ALA A 76 -9.10 -2.58 30.26
N LEU A 77 -9.56 -2.98 29.06
CA LEU A 77 -10.88 -3.58 28.92
C LEU A 77 -10.89 -5.12 28.99
N PRO A 78 -11.94 -5.71 29.59
CA PRO A 78 -12.28 -7.12 29.39
C PRO A 78 -12.61 -7.42 27.92
N ALA A 79 -12.35 -8.66 27.48
CA ALA A 79 -12.46 -9.05 26.07
C ALA A 79 -13.88 -8.88 25.48
N ASN A 80 -14.93 -9.25 26.22
CA ASN A 80 -16.31 -9.09 25.80
C ASN A 80 -16.71 -7.60 25.66
N VAL A 81 -16.32 -6.77 26.63
CA VAL A 81 -16.56 -5.32 26.62
C VAL A 81 -15.82 -4.66 25.46
N TYR A 82 -14.56 -5.04 25.21
CA TYR A 82 -13.78 -4.54 24.10
C TYR A 82 -14.45 -4.85 22.75
N VAL A 83 -14.88 -6.09 22.53
CA VAL A 83 -15.54 -6.51 21.28
C VAL A 83 -16.87 -5.78 21.07
N ALA A 84 -17.69 -5.67 22.12
CA ALA A 84 -18.96 -4.96 22.05
C ALA A 84 -18.76 -3.45 21.81
N THR A 85 -17.78 -2.84 22.48
CA THR A 85 -17.39 -1.44 22.25
C THR A 85 -16.90 -1.22 20.84
N LEU A 86 -16.05 -2.11 20.31
CA LEU A 86 -15.60 -2.06 18.92
C LEU A 86 -16.77 -2.13 17.94
N GLY A 87 -17.69 -3.08 18.14
CA GLY A 87 -18.88 -3.22 17.30
C GLY A 87 -19.75 -1.95 17.30
N LEU A 88 -19.94 -1.35 18.47
CA LEU A 88 -20.69 -0.10 18.62
C LEU A 88 -19.98 1.08 17.95
N VAL A 89 -18.66 1.24 18.15
CA VAL A 89 -17.87 2.29 17.47
C VAL A 89 -17.96 2.15 15.95
N LEU A 90 -17.83 0.93 15.41
CA LEU A 90 -17.95 0.67 13.97
C LEU A 90 -19.35 1.00 13.44
N LEU A 91 -20.40 0.64 14.19
CA LEU A 91 -21.78 1.01 13.85
C LEU A 91 -21.96 2.54 13.81
N LEU A 92 -21.43 3.25 14.80
CA LEU A 92 -21.54 4.72 14.86
C LEU A 92 -20.78 5.40 13.74
N LEU A 93 -19.61 4.89 13.35
CA LEU A 93 -18.87 5.38 12.19
C LEU A 93 -19.62 5.16 10.86
N ASP A 94 -20.25 4.00 10.68
CA ASP A 94 -21.08 3.70 9.52
C ASP A 94 -22.32 4.61 9.47
N LEU A 95 -23.04 4.75 10.59
CA LEU A 95 -24.18 5.66 10.71
C LEU A 95 -23.78 7.12 10.44
N ALA A 96 -22.68 7.60 11.01
CA ALA A 96 -22.16 8.94 10.75
C ALA A 96 -21.85 9.16 9.26
N GLY A 97 -21.45 8.11 8.55
CA GLY A 97 -21.20 8.15 7.11
C GLY A 97 -22.45 8.13 6.24
N ARG A 98 -23.53 7.49 6.70
CA ARG A 98 -24.80 7.38 5.97
C ARG A 98 -25.74 8.56 6.23
N LEU A 99 -25.68 9.14 7.43
CA LEU A 99 -26.53 10.28 7.80
C LEU A 99 -26.11 11.53 7.02
N LYS A 100 -27.00 11.97 6.12
CA LYS A 100 -26.84 13.21 5.33
C LYS A 100 -27.27 14.45 6.12
N CYS A 101 -26.81 14.55 7.36
CA CYS A 101 -27.15 15.63 8.27
C CYS A 101 -26.16 16.80 8.15
N GLY A 102 -26.62 18.04 8.38
CA GLY A 102 -25.75 19.21 8.46
C GLY A 102 -25.02 19.29 9.81
N SER A 103 -23.97 20.12 9.91
CA SER A 103 -23.17 20.27 11.15
C SER A 103 -24.02 20.66 12.37
N ARG A 104 -25.09 21.45 12.16
CA ARG A 104 -26.03 21.83 13.23
C ARG A 104 -26.77 20.63 13.81
N ALA A 105 -27.15 19.66 12.97
CA ALA A 105 -27.83 18.46 13.42
C ALA A 105 -26.87 17.55 14.21
N PHE A 106 -25.62 17.40 13.76
CA PHE A 106 -24.62 16.64 14.53
C PHE A 106 -24.25 17.32 15.86
N LEU A 107 -24.17 18.65 15.89
CA LEU A 107 -24.01 19.41 17.14
C LEU A 107 -25.21 19.23 18.07
N ALA A 108 -26.43 19.23 17.51
CA ALA A 108 -27.64 18.95 18.28
C ALA A 108 -27.66 17.51 18.81
N MET A 109 -27.20 16.51 18.05
CA MET A 109 -27.04 15.13 18.53
C MET A 109 -26.04 15.05 19.69
N LEU A 110 -24.92 15.77 19.61
CA LEU A 110 -23.94 15.84 20.69
C LEU A 110 -24.54 16.44 21.97
N ALA A 111 -25.19 17.60 21.84
CA ALA A 111 -25.84 18.28 22.97
C ALA A 111 -27.00 17.48 23.56
N LEU A 112 -27.82 16.87 22.70
CA LEU A 112 -28.96 16.05 23.11
C LEU A 112 -28.49 14.75 23.77
N GLY A 113 -27.42 14.13 23.28
CA GLY A 113 -26.81 12.95 23.91
C GLY A 113 -26.40 13.24 25.36
N PHE A 114 -25.74 14.38 25.60
CA PHE A 114 -25.37 14.81 26.95
C PHE A 114 -26.62 15.12 27.82
N PHE A 115 -27.55 15.95 27.32
CA PHE A 115 -28.75 16.33 28.06
C PHE A 115 -29.64 15.12 28.44
N LEU A 116 -29.79 14.15 27.53
CA LEU A 116 -30.61 12.97 27.79
C LEU A 116 -30.01 12.04 28.86
N GLN A 117 -28.69 12.08 29.10
CA GLN A 117 -28.08 11.36 30.22
C GLN A 117 -28.59 11.92 31.56
N ASP A 118 -28.59 13.24 31.73
CA ASP A 118 -29.09 13.89 32.95
C ASP A 118 -30.58 13.62 33.17
N VAL A 119 -31.37 13.63 32.08
CA VAL A 119 -32.80 13.27 32.15
C VAL A 119 -32.97 11.82 32.61
N ALA A 120 -32.14 10.89 32.14
CA ALA A 120 -32.22 9.49 32.54
C ALA A 120 -32.00 9.32 34.05
N HIS A 121 -30.98 10.00 34.59
CA HIS A 121 -30.70 10.03 36.04
C HIS A 121 -31.84 10.69 36.84
N TRP A 122 -32.38 11.81 36.35
CA TRP A 122 -33.52 12.48 36.99
C TRP A 122 -34.76 11.58 37.06
N VAL A 123 -35.07 10.88 35.97
CA VAL A 123 -36.22 9.96 35.91
C VAL A 123 -36.00 8.72 36.76
N SER A 124 -34.78 8.18 36.81
CA SER A 124 -34.47 7.01 37.65
C SER A 124 -34.32 7.34 39.15
N GLY A 125 -34.20 8.62 39.50
CA GLY A 125 -33.91 9.07 40.86
C GLY A 125 -32.49 8.75 41.33
N GLU A 126 -31.57 8.50 40.39
CA GLU A 126 -30.17 8.19 40.67
C GLU A 126 -29.31 9.45 40.49
N ALA A 127 -28.32 9.65 41.35
CA ALA A 127 -27.33 10.70 41.13
C ALA A 127 -26.50 10.40 39.88
N THR A 128 -25.92 11.42 39.25
CA THR A 128 -24.98 11.22 38.14
C THR A 128 -23.62 10.80 38.70
N PHE A 129 -22.88 9.94 37.99
CA PHE A 129 -21.50 9.62 38.39
C PHE A 129 -20.63 10.89 38.46
N GLN A 130 -20.85 11.87 37.56
CA GLN A 130 -20.16 13.16 37.58
C GLN A 130 -20.34 13.92 38.90
N SER A 131 -21.49 13.79 39.57
CA SER A 131 -21.72 14.46 40.86
C SER A 131 -20.77 13.99 41.97
N SER A 132 -20.22 12.76 41.88
CA SER A 132 -19.32 12.17 42.89
C SER A 132 -17.96 12.87 43.01
N TYR A 133 -17.49 13.49 41.93
CA TYR A 133 -16.21 14.20 41.87
C TYR A 133 -16.40 15.68 41.53
N SER A 134 -17.65 16.16 41.51
CA SER A 134 -17.97 17.58 41.37
C SER A 134 -18.06 18.26 42.73
N GLY A 135 -17.87 19.58 42.78
CA GLY A 135 -17.90 20.33 44.05
C GLY A 135 -19.27 20.27 44.74
N LYS A 136 -19.33 20.71 46.01
CA LYS A 136 -20.53 20.63 46.90
C LYS A 136 -21.86 21.14 46.30
N ASN A 137 -21.81 21.92 45.22
CA ASN A 137 -22.98 22.46 44.51
C ASN A 137 -23.21 21.81 43.12
N SER A 138 -22.65 20.63 42.84
CA SER A 138 -22.76 19.92 41.54
C SER A 138 -22.15 20.67 40.34
N TYR A 139 -21.24 21.61 40.59
CA TYR A 139 -20.49 22.34 39.56
C TYR A 139 -19.04 21.87 39.49
N VAL A 140 -18.32 22.33 38.45
CA VAL A 140 -16.87 22.23 38.32
C VAL A 140 -16.21 22.54 39.67
N ASP A 141 -15.40 21.62 40.18
CA ASP A 141 -14.64 21.87 41.42
C ASP A 141 -13.48 22.82 41.11
N LEU A 142 -13.73 24.11 41.28
CA LEU A 142 -12.73 25.15 41.06
C LEU A 142 -11.62 25.13 42.13
N GLU A 143 -11.87 24.54 43.31
CA GLU A 143 -10.88 24.40 44.37
C GLU A 143 -9.88 23.28 44.04
N ASN A 144 -10.31 22.26 43.29
CA ASN A 144 -9.46 21.16 42.83
C ASN A 144 -9.63 20.84 41.34
N LEU A 145 -9.47 21.87 40.50
CA LEU A 145 -9.67 21.78 39.04
C LEU A 145 -8.82 20.68 38.39
N GLY A 146 -7.61 20.44 38.90
CA GLY A 146 -6.73 19.35 38.45
C GLY A 146 -7.38 17.98 38.60
N ALA A 147 -7.80 17.63 39.82
CA ALA A 147 -8.45 16.34 40.08
C ALA A 147 -9.79 16.21 39.33
N TRP A 148 -10.60 17.27 39.33
CA TRP A 148 -11.87 17.27 38.60
C TRP A 148 -11.67 17.03 37.10
N SER A 149 -10.71 17.71 36.48
CA SER A 149 -10.43 17.56 35.05
C SER A 149 -9.89 16.17 34.71
N GLN A 150 -9.08 15.59 35.59
CA GLN A 150 -8.56 14.24 35.44
C GLN A 150 -9.69 13.20 35.50
N GLU A 151 -10.59 13.29 36.47
CA GLU A 151 -11.74 12.38 36.60
C GLU A 151 -12.76 12.57 35.48
N LEU A 152 -13.05 13.81 35.07
CA LEU A 152 -13.89 14.06 33.90
C LEU A 152 -13.28 13.46 32.63
N THR A 153 -11.96 13.59 32.45
CA THR A 153 -11.27 13.02 31.28
C THR A 153 -11.35 11.50 31.30
N ARG A 154 -11.08 10.85 32.45
CA ARG A 154 -11.20 9.39 32.62
C ARG A 154 -12.62 8.92 32.35
N HIS A 155 -13.60 9.56 32.96
CA HIS A 155 -15.01 9.25 32.75
C HIS A 155 -15.40 9.41 31.28
N THR A 156 -15.07 10.52 30.62
CA THR A 156 -15.41 10.75 29.21
C THR A 156 -14.72 9.74 28.29
N TYR A 157 -13.45 9.43 28.54
CA TYR A 157 -12.67 8.47 27.76
C TYR A 157 -13.22 7.04 27.86
N PHE A 158 -13.64 6.61 29.06
CA PHE A 158 -14.21 5.29 29.30
C PHE A 158 -15.74 5.24 29.24
N LEU A 159 -16.43 6.35 28.95
CA LEU A 159 -17.90 6.42 29.00
C LEU A 159 -18.57 5.33 28.15
N LEU A 160 -18.13 5.19 26.91
CA LEU A 160 -18.68 4.20 25.99
C LEU A 160 -18.48 2.75 26.49
N PRO A 161 -17.25 2.30 26.83
CA PRO A 161 -17.07 0.95 27.37
C PRO A 161 -17.74 0.74 28.74
N LEU A 162 -17.82 1.76 29.61
CA LEU A 162 -18.57 1.66 30.88
C LEU A 162 -20.05 1.41 30.65
N CYS A 163 -20.70 2.14 29.73
CA CYS A 163 -22.09 1.89 29.35
C CYS A 163 -22.28 0.48 28.78
N VAL A 164 -21.34 0.01 27.95
CA VAL A 164 -21.37 -1.34 27.37
C VAL A 164 -21.24 -2.41 28.45
N ASP A 165 -20.30 -2.26 29.38
CA ASP A 165 -20.05 -3.24 30.44
C ASP A 165 -21.26 -3.38 31.37
N VAL A 166 -21.78 -2.26 31.90
CA VAL A 166 -22.98 -2.28 32.75
C VAL A 166 -24.17 -2.89 32.01
N ALA A 167 -24.35 -2.59 30.72
CA ALA A 167 -25.41 -3.22 29.93
C ALA A 167 -25.24 -4.73 29.77
N LEU A 168 -24.01 -5.20 29.50
CA LEU A 168 -23.70 -6.63 29.40
C LEU A 168 -23.97 -7.36 30.72
N GLN A 169 -23.60 -6.77 31.87
CA GLN A 169 -23.90 -7.33 33.18
C GLN A 169 -25.41 -7.48 33.42
N ARG A 170 -26.22 -6.50 32.98
CA ARG A 170 -27.70 -6.59 33.05
C ARG A 170 -28.29 -7.66 32.15
N LEU A 171 -27.61 -7.99 31.06
CA LEU A 171 -27.97 -9.10 30.18
C LEU A 171 -27.47 -10.46 30.69
N GLY A 172 -26.83 -10.50 31.87
CA GLY A 172 -26.30 -11.72 32.46
C GLY A 172 -25.02 -12.22 31.83
N ALA A 173 -24.28 -11.36 31.11
CA ALA A 173 -22.96 -11.70 30.62
C ALA A 173 -21.97 -11.80 31.80
N GLU A 174 -21.11 -12.81 31.77
CA GLU A 174 -20.05 -12.98 32.76
C GLU A 174 -18.98 -11.88 32.65
N VAL A 175 -18.30 -11.61 33.76
CA VAL A 175 -17.14 -10.71 33.78
C VAL A 175 -16.08 -11.27 32.84
N GLY A 176 -15.72 -10.50 31.82
CA GLY A 176 -14.76 -10.93 30.83
C GLY A 176 -13.37 -11.09 31.43
N GLN A 177 -12.59 -12.00 30.84
CA GLN A 177 -11.15 -12.05 31.08
C GLN A 177 -10.47 -10.87 30.37
N PRO A 178 -9.25 -10.47 30.79
CA PRO A 178 -8.42 -9.54 30.03
C PRO A 178 -8.27 -9.98 28.57
N LEU A 179 -7.99 -9.02 27.68
CA LEU A 179 -7.74 -9.34 26.27
C LEU A 179 -6.60 -10.35 26.08
N PRO A 180 -6.62 -11.17 25.01
CA PRO A 180 -5.56 -12.13 24.74
C PRO A 180 -4.17 -11.50 24.75
N LEU A 181 -3.19 -12.27 25.25
CA LEU A 181 -1.81 -11.81 25.41
C LEU A 181 -1.22 -11.27 24.10
N GLU A 182 -1.61 -11.81 22.96
CA GLU A 182 -1.20 -11.33 21.63
C GLU A 182 -1.61 -9.88 21.38
N MET A 183 -2.81 -9.47 21.78
CA MET A 183 -3.27 -8.09 21.65
C MET A 183 -2.52 -7.16 22.61
N GLN A 184 -2.29 -7.60 23.84
CA GLN A 184 -1.51 -6.85 24.82
C GLN A 184 -0.07 -6.62 24.34
N ARG A 185 0.56 -7.63 23.72
CA ARG A 185 1.90 -7.50 23.11
C ARG A 185 1.91 -6.52 21.93
N ILE A 186 0.87 -6.53 21.08
CA ILE A 186 0.71 -5.54 20.01
C ILE A 186 0.67 -4.13 20.59
N TYR A 187 -0.12 -3.92 21.65
CA TYR A 187 -0.21 -2.64 22.34
C TYR A 187 1.14 -2.20 22.91
N GLY A 188 1.84 -3.09 23.63
CA GLY A 188 3.15 -2.80 24.20
C GLY A 188 4.22 -2.45 23.14
N GLN A 189 4.06 -2.94 21.92
CA GLN A 189 4.93 -2.61 20.77
C GLN A 189 4.29 -1.59 19.81
N GLY A 190 3.23 -0.91 20.24
CA GLY A 190 2.38 -0.07 19.40
C GLY A 190 3.14 1.05 18.69
N ALA A 191 4.12 1.67 19.34
CA ALA A 191 4.93 2.74 18.74
C ALA A 191 5.76 2.23 17.54
N LEU A 192 6.42 1.08 17.69
CA LEU A 192 7.21 0.47 16.61
C LEU A 192 6.29 0.01 15.46
N LEU A 193 5.18 -0.65 15.80
CA LEU A 193 4.21 -1.11 14.81
C LEU A 193 3.56 0.06 14.08
N LEU A 194 3.33 1.19 14.75
CA LEU A 194 2.81 2.42 14.13
C LEU A 194 3.80 2.98 13.10
N LEU A 195 5.10 3.03 13.42
CA LEU A 195 6.12 3.46 12.45
C LEU A 195 6.15 2.55 11.21
N LEU A 196 6.09 1.24 11.42
CA LEU A 196 6.01 0.27 10.32
C LEU A 196 4.72 0.43 9.51
N ALA A 197 3.58 0.66 10.16
CA ALA A 197 2.29 0.88 9.51
C ALA A 197 2.28 2.18 8.70
N ILE A 198 2.85 3.28 9.21
CA ILE A 198 3.01 4.54 8.48
C ILE A 198 3.92 4.35 7.27
N TRP A 199 5.03 3.61 7.43
CA TRP A 199 5.94 3.31 6.34
C TRP A 199 5.25 2.50 5.24
N ALA A 200 4.52 1.44 5.63
CA ALA A 200 3.73 0.63 4.73
C ALA A 200 2.66 1.45 4.00
N ALA A 201 1.84 2.20 4.76
CA ALA A 201 0.82 3.08 4.21
C ALA A 201 1.41 4.03 3.17
N GLY A 202 2.54 4.66 3.45
CA GLY A 202 3.16 5.57 2.51
C GLY A 202 3.70 4.94 1.24
N LEU A 203 4.09 3.65 1.25
CA LEU A 203 4.46 2.95 0.01
C LEU A 203 3.27 2.60 -0.89
N TYR A 204 2.06 2.54 -0.32
CA TYR A 204 0.83 2.31 -1.07
C TYR A 204 0.15 3.62 -1.49
N CYS A 205 0.18 4.63 -0.62
CA CYS A 205 -0.45 5.94 -0.80
C CYS A 205 0.45 6.96 -1.53
N LEU A 206 1.02 6.56 -2.67
CA LEU A 206 2.00 7.40 -3.40
C LEU A 206 1.38 8.50 -4.26
N ASP A 207 0.10 8.41 -4.62
CA ASP A 207 -0.59 9.39 -5.47
C ASP A 207 -2.06 9.57 -5.06
N SER A 208 -2.74 10.55 -5.63
CA SER A 208 -4.12 10.87 -5.25
C SER A 208 -5.14 9.82 -5.71
N LYS A 209 -4.81 9.02 -6.71
CA LYS A 209 -5.67 7.91 -7.18
C LYS A 209 -5.57 6.69 -6.26
N ASN A 210 -4.40 6.52 -5.63
CA ASN A 210 -4.06 5.45 -4.71
C ASN A 210 -3.98 5.91 -3.26
N GLY A 211 -4.45 7.12 -2.93
CA GLY A 211 -4.32 7.70 -1.59
C GLY A 211 -4.91 6.81 -0.49
N PHE A 212 -5.82 5.90 -0.85
CA PHE A 212 -6.54 4.98 0.05
C PHE A 212 -6.38 3.53 -0.39
N ALA A 213 -5.36 3.26 -1.21
CA ALA A 213 -5.04 1.91 -1.61
C ALA A 213 -4.44 1.18 -0.40
N VAL A 214 -5.27 0.42 0.33
CA VAL A 214 -4.79 -0.46 1.39
C VAL A 214 -4.44 -1.80 0.76
N PHE A 215 -3.16 -2.10 0.67
CA PHE A 215 -2.73 -3.45 0.31
C PHE A 215 -3.13 -4.43 1.42
N PRO A 216 -3.64 -5.63 1.09
CA PRO A 216 -3.75 -6.23 -0.25
C PRO A 216 -5.04 -5.92 -1.02
N GLY A 217 -6.00 -5.18 -0.44
CA GLY A 217 -7.36 -5.04 -0.96
C GLY A 217 -7.59 -3.99 -2.05
N ALA A 218 -6.57 -3.24 -2.47
CA ALA A 218 -6.72 -2.19 -3.48
C ALA A 218 -5.85 -2.43 -4.72
N PRO A 219 -6.41 -2.34 -5.94
CA PRO A 219 -5.64 -2.49 -7.17
C PRO A 219 -4.66 -1.32 -7.32
N PHE A 220 -3.52 -1.59 -7.94
CA PHE A 220 -2.60 -0.51 -8.30
C PHE A 220 -2.92 0.00 -9.68
N ARG A 221 -2.83 1.32 -9.83
CA ARG A 221 -2.97 1.96 -11.13
C ARG A 221 -1.64 2.17 -11.81
N VAL A 222 -1.63 2.14 -13.13
CA VAL A 222 -0.47 2.48 -13.96
C VAL A 222 0.02 3.88 -13.61
N ARG A 223 1.33 4.02 -13.41
CA ARG A 223 1.97 5.29 -13.02
C ARG A 223 2.83 5.91 -14.12
N VAL A 224 2.86 5.29 -15.30
CA VAL A 224 3.41 5.90 -16.51
C VAL A 224 2.43 6.96 -17.02
N LEU A 225 2.86 8.22 -17.06
CA LEU A 225 2.09 9.36 -17.55
C LEU A 225 2.59 9.76 -18.93
N GLN A 226 1.67 10.25 -19.77
CA GLN A 226 1.96 10.70 -21.12
C GLN A 226 1.36 12.08 -21.38
N SER A 227 2.09 12.90 -22.12
CA SER A 227 1.62 14.21 -22.61
C SER A 227 2.38 14.60 -23.88
N ASN A 228 2.09 15.77 -24.45
CA ASN A 228 2.86 16.34 -25.56
C ASN A 228 3.06 17.86 -25.34
N LEU A 229 4.31 18.33 -25.30
CA LEU A 229 4.68 19.74 -25.10
C LEU A 229 4.45 20.63 -26.33
N CYS A 230 4.29 20.03 -27.51
CA CYS A 230 4.01 20.73 -28.77
C CYS A 230 2.51 20.82 -29.09
N SER A 231 1.67 20.07 -28.37
CA SER A 231 0.23 20.07 -28.54
C SER A 231 -0.47 19.76 -27.22
N ASP A 232 -1.05 20.79 -26.61
CA ASP A 232 -1.93 20.57 -25.47
C ASP A 232 -3.34 20.24 -25.96
N ALA A 233 -3.75 18.98 -25.79
CA ALA A 233 -5.07 18.49 -26.17
C ALA A 233 -6.23 19.18 -25.44
N LYS A 234 -5.97 19.90 -24.33
CA LYS A 234 -7.00 20.54 -23.49
C LYS A 234 -6.97 22.07 -23.54
N SER A 235 -5.92 22.71 -24.04
CA SER A 235 -5.86 24.16 -24.24
C SER A 235 -4.92 24.50 -25.39
N SER A 236 -5.26 25.45 -26.25
CA SER A 236 -4.41 25.85 -27.39
C SER A 236 -3.30 26.85 -27.01
N GLU A 237 -3.02 27.05 -25.72
CA GLU A 237 -2.27 28.23 -25.26
C GLU A 237 -0.75 28.02 -25.17
N GLU A 238 -0.27 26.77 -25.13
CA GLU A 238 1.15 26.48 -24.91
C GLU A 238 1.72 25.50 -25.95
N ASP A 239 2.68 25.98 -26.75
CA ASP A 239 3.47 25.17 -27.69
C ASP A 239 4.97 25.44 -27.43
N ARG A 240 5.70 24.40 -27.04
CA ARG A 240 7.15 24.46 -26.73
C ARG A 240 8.04 23.99 -27.89
N ARG A 241 7.51 23.80 -29.10
CA ARG A 241 8.30 23.30 -30.25
C ARG A 241 9.55 24.13 -30.52
N LYS A 242 9.45 25.46 -30.44
CA LYS A 242 10.60 26.37 -30.62
C LYS A 242 11.66 26.16 -29.54
N ASP A 243 11.24 26.00 -28.28
CA ASP A 243 12.16 25.76 -27.16
C ASP A 243 12.90 24.43 -27.35
N LEU A 244 12.19 23.37 -27.74
CA LEU A 244 12.81 22.07 -28.05
C LEU A 244 13.80 22.19 -29.21
N GLN A 245 13.44 22.91 -30.28
CA GLN A 245 14.34 23.12 -31.41
C GLN A 245 15.64 23.83 -31.01
N VAL A 246 15.55 24.89 -30.20
CA VAL A 246 16.73 25.63 -29.69
C VAL A 246 17.67 24.70 -28.92
N ILE A 247 17.13 23.90 -28.00
CA ILE A 247 17.93 22.98 -27.18
C ILE A 247 18.57 21.90 -28.08
N ARG A 248 17.82 21.39 -29.05
CA ARG A 248 18.29 20.38 -30.00
C ARG A 248 19.46 20.90 -30.83
N ASP A 249 19.30 22.07 -31.43
CA ASP A 249 20.32 22.68 -32.29
C ASP A 249 21.59 23.00 -31.49
N TRP A 250 21.43 23.45 -30.24
CA TRP A 250 22.54 23.66 -29.31
C TRP A 250 23.32 22.36 -29.02
N ALA A 251 22.62 21.22 -28.90
CA ALA A 251 23.23 19.93 -28.62
C ALA A 251 23.94 19.34 -29.84
N VAL A 252 23.32 19.43 -31.02
CA VAL A 252 23.89 18.93 -32.28
C VAL A 252 25.08 19.78 -32.73
N ALA A 253 25.05 21.11 -32.51
CA ALA A 253 26.15 22.02 -32.85
C ALA A 253 27.47 21.70 -32.11
N ARG A 254 27.43 20.89 -31.04
CA ARG A 254 28.61 20.40 -30.33
C ARG A 254 29.27 19.18 -30.98
N MET A 255 28.75 18.74 -32.13
CA MET A 255 29.27 17.61 -32.91
C MET A 255 29.43 16.34 -32.06
N PRO A 256 28.33 15.80 -31.49
CA PRO A 256 28.38 14.57 -30.71
C PRO A 256 28.92 13.41 -31.57
N PRO A 257 29.74 12.52 -31.00
CA PRO A 257 30.21 11.33 -31.70
C PRO A 257 29.04 10.41 -32.07
N SER A 258 28.91 10.05 -33.35
CA SER A 258 27.86 9.15 -33.86
C SER A 258 27.92 7.74 -33.26
N GLY A 259 29.08 7.34 -32.72
CA GLY A 259 29.27 6.03 -32.11
C GLY A 259 28.94 5.93 -30.63
N MET A 260 28.71 7.03 -29.90
CA MET A 260 28.59 7.04 -28.42
C MET A 260 27.45 7.91 -27.93
N THR A 261 26.95 7.60 -26.73
CA THR A 261 25.99 8.48 -26.06
C THR A 261 26.68 9.77 -25.60
N SER A 262 26.00 10.91 -25.76
CA SER A 262 26.46 12.20 -25.25
C SER A 262 25.47 12.76 -24.23
N HIS A 263 25.98 13.40 -23.18
CA HIS A 263 25.19 13.84 -22.05
C HIS A 263 25.66 15.22 -21.59
N TRP A 264 24.74 16.16 -21.46
CA TRP A 264 25.01 17.49 -20.90
C TRP A 264 24.00 17.77 -19.79
N TRP A 265 24.49 18.16 -18.62
CA TRP A 265 23.63 18.60 -17.52
C TRP A 265 22.94 19.91 -17.90
N HIS A 266 21.79 20.17 -17.28
CA HIS A 266 21.13 21.46 -17.38
C HIS A 266 22.09 22.64 -17.09
N SER A 267 22.97 22.47 -16.11
CA SER A 267 23.98 23.48 -15.74
C SER A 267 25.03 23.75 -16.83
N ASP A 268 25.17 22.87 -17.81
CA ASP A 268 26.13 23.01 -18.90
C ASP A 268 25.56 23.89 -20.05
N LEU A 269 24.24 24.10 -20.06
CA LEU A 269 23.56 24.94 -21.04
C LEU A 269 23.78 26.43 -20.71
N GLN A 270 23.80 27.26 -21.75
CA GLN A 270 24.03 28.70 -21.65
C GLN A 270 23.07 29.48 -22.57
N GLY A 271 22.81 30.73 -22.23
CA GLY A 271 22.01 31.65 -23.04
C GLY A 271 20.61 31.11 -23.34
N GLU A 272 20.18 31.23 -24.60
CA GLU A 272 18.83 30.89 -25.02
C GLU A 272 18.49 29.40 -24.84
N ALA A 273 19.48 28.50 -24.96
CA ALA A 273 19.25 27.07 -24.72
C ALA A 273 18.93 26.77 -23.25
N PHE A 274 19.56 27.48 -22.31
CA PHE A 274 19.26 27.35 -20.88
C PHE A 274 17.85 27.83 -20.56
N GLU A 275 17.45 28.99 -21.10
CA GLU A 275 16.10 29.53 -20.89
C GLU A 275 15.03 28.67 -21.56
N ALA A 276 15.29 28.16 -22.77
CA ALA A 276 14.40 27.21 -23.44
C ALA A 276 14.22 25.93 -22.61
N PHE A 277 15.31 25.39 -22.04
CA PHE A 277 15.26 24.23 -21.15
C PHE A 277 14.37 24.51 -19.94
N ARG A 278 14.58 25.65 -19.27
CA ARG A 278 13.82 26.07 -18.11
C ARG A 278 12.33 26.23 -18.42
N ARG A 279 11.97 26.85 -19.55
CA ARG A 279 10.59 26.98 -20.02
C ARG A 279 9.92 25.63 -20.28
N CYS A 280 10.65 24.65 -20.84
CA CYS A 280 10.14 23.28 -20.99
C CYS A 280 9.89 22.61 -19.62
N ALA A 281 10.80 22.77 -18.66
CA ALA A 281 10.68 22.21 -17.32
C ALA A 281 9.53 22.83 -16.50
N GLU A 282 9.28 24.12 -16.67
CA GLU A 282 8.22 24.87 -15.98
C GLU A 282 6.87 24.86 -16.74
N SER A 283 6.78 24.10 -17.83
CA SER A 283 5.61 24.09 -18.70
C SER A 283 4.32 23.72 -17.96
N ARG A 284 3.21 24.41 -18.26
CA ARG A 284 1.90 24.09 -17.68
C ARG A 284 1.38 22.74 -18.18
N VAL A 285 1.84 22.29 -19.35
CA VAL A 285 1.56 20.95 -19.87
C VAL A 285 2.10 19.87 -18.91
N MET A 286 3.32 20.04 -18.42
CA MET A 286 3.93 19.13 -17.43
C MET A 286 3.14 19.15 -16.13
N ALA A 287 2.83 20.34 -15.62
CA ALA A 287 2.03 20.49 -14.41
C ALA A 287 0.67 19.78 -14.55
N ARG A 288 -0.07 20.01 -15.64
CA ARG A 288 -1.37 19.37 -15.91
C ARG A 288 -1.27 17.84 -15.97
N MET A 289 -0.24 17.31 -16.64
CA MET A 289 0.02 15.87 -16.71
C MET A 289 0.12 15.27 -15.29
N PHE A 290 0.93 15.86 -14.42
CA PHE A 290 1.05 15.41 -13.03
C PHE A 290 -0.23 15.63 -12.23
N ARG A 291 -0.93 16.75 -12.40
CA ARG A 291 -2.19 17.02 -11.69
C ARG A 291 -3.32 16.03 -12.00
N SER A 292 -3.22 15.28 -13.09
CA SER A 292 -4.14 14.15 -13.35
C SER A 292 -4.04 13.02 -12.32
N SER A 293 -2.91 12.90 -11.63
CA SER A 293 -2.64 11.87 -10.61
C SER A 293 -2.29 12.44 -9.23
N PHE A 294 -1.88 13.71 -9.15
CA PHE A 294 -1.41 14.37 -7.93
C PHE A 294 -2.15 15.68 -7.68
N GLY A 295 -3.20 15.61 -6.85
CA GLY A 295 -4.06 16.75 -6.53
C GLY A 295 -3.29 17.97 -6.03
N GLU A 296 -3.58 19.13 -6.62
CA GLU A 296 -2.85 20.38 -6.39
C GLU A 296 -2.90 20.84 -4.92
N GLY A 297 -4.03 20.66 -4.25
CA GLY A 297 -4.18 21.01 -2.84
C GLY A 297 -3.36 20.15 -1.87
N HIS A 298 -2.91 18.97 -2.30
CA HIS A 298 -2.28 17.98 -1.40
C HIS A 298 -0.81 17.69 -1.72
N TYR A 299 -0.39 17.85 -2.97
CA TYR A 299 0.95 17.47 -3.41
C TYR A 299 1.77 18.67 -3.92
N CYS A 300 3.02 18.75 -3.47
CA CYS A 300 4.08 19.54 -4.11
C CYS A 300 4.61 18.80 -5.34
N MET A 301 5.13 19.56 -6.30
CA MET A 301 5.80 19.06 -7.50
C MET A 301 7.00 19.96 -7.75
N ASP A 302 8.18 19.51 -7.33
CA ASP A 302 9.41 20.29 -7.42
C ASP A 302 10.29 19.75 -8.54
N ILE A 303 10.82 20.64 -9.38
CA ILE A 303 11.81 20.27 -10.39
C ILE A 303 13.10 19.85 -9.67
N VAL A 304 13.76 18.79 -10.16
CA VAL A 304 15.03 18.30 -9.62
C VAL A 304 16.17 18.63 -10.61
N PRO A 305 16.66 19.89 -10.61
CA PRO A 305 17.58 20.37 -11.66
C PRO A 305 18.92 19.62 -11.69
N GLY A 306 19.37 19.09 -10.55
CA GLY A 306 20.61 18.31 -10.47
C GLY A 306 20.59 16.97 -11.22
N MET A 307 19.44 16.56 -11.74
CA MET A 307 19.28 15.36 -12.58
C MET A 307 18.91 15.69 -14.03
N ASN A 308 18.55 16.93 -14.31
CA ASN A 308 18.06 17.36 -15.61
C ASN A 308 19.20 17.36 -16.63
N GLU A 309 18.97 16.75 -17.80
CA GLU A 309 20.01 16.60 -18.82
C GLU A 309 19.45 16.59 -20.24
N VAL A 310 20.28 17.00 -21.19
CA VAL A 310 20.10 16.74 -22.63
C VAL A 310 20.90 15.49 -22.97
N TYR A 311 20.22 14.51 -23.58
CA TYR A 311 20.79 13.21 -23.88
C TYR A 311 20.69 12.92 -25.38
N ILE A 312 21.83 12.54 -25.97
CA ILE A 312 21.90 12.03 -27.34
C ILE A 312 22.24 10.55 -27.27
N SER A 313 21.36 9.72 -27.83
CA SER A 313 21.52 8.27 -27.79
C SER A 313 22.57 7.82 -28.81
N GLY A 314 23.54 7.02 -28.36
CA GLY A 314 24.48 6.32 -29.23
C GLY A 314 23.88 5.01 -29.78
N PRO A 315 24.48 4.42 -30.82
CA PRO A 315 24.06 3.14 -31.34
C PRO A 315 24.26 2.01 -30.32
N SER A 316 23.41 0.98 -30.40
CA SER A 316 23.58 -0.25 -29.62
C SER A 316 24.90 -0.92 -30.01
N ARG A 317 25.69 -1.33 -29.01
CA ARG A 317 26.99 -1.99 -29.17
C ARG A 317 26.94 -3.40 -28.57
N LYS A 318 26.08 -4.26 -29.13
CA LYS A 318 25.89 -5.62 -28.62
C LYS A 318 27.13 -6.50 -28.78
N ASP A 319 27.99 -6.18 -29.74
CA ASP A 319 29.21 -6.93 -30.04
C ASP A 319 30.40 -6.60 -29.13
N ASP A 320 30.31 -5.54 -28.31
CA ASP A 320 31.32 -5.19 -27.32
C ASP A 320 31.06 -5.99 -26.02
N GLU A 321 31.93 -6.96 -25.70
CA GLU A 321 31.85 -7.70 -24.42
C GLU A 321 31.97 -6.72 -23.22
N TYR A 322 30.93 -6.68 -22.38
CA TYR A 322 30.84 -5.89 -21.13
C TYR A 322 30.81 -4.36 -21.29
N ASN A 323 29.93 -3.83 -22.15
CA ASN A 323 29.59 -2.40 -22.17
C ASN A 323 28.39 -2.09 -21.25
N SER A 324 28.54 -1.07 -20.38
CA SER A 324 27.47 -0.56 -19.52
C SER A 324 26.25 -0.04 -20.31
N ASP A 325 26.39 0.36 -21.57
CA ASP A 325 25.26 0.74 -22.44
C ASP A 325 24.21 -0.37 -22.60
N GLN A 326 24.59 -1.64 -22.44
CA GLN A 326 23.66 -2.77 -22.50
C GLN A 326 22.56 -2.67 -21.43
N VAL A 327 22.85 -2.01 -20.30
CA VAL A 327 21.89 -1.82 -19.21
C VAL A 327 20.60 -1.14 -19.69
N PHE A 328 20.68 -0.21 -20.64
CA PHE A 328 19.49 0.48 -21.14
C PHE A 328 18.59 -0.40 -22.03
N TYR A 329 19.16 -1.43 -22.64
CA TYR A 329 18.46 -2.37 -23.52
C TYR A 329 17.89 -3.57 -22.75
N GLU A 330 18.37 -3.79 -21.53
CA GLU A 330 17.84 -4.76 -20.58
C GLU A 330 16.82 -4.11 -19.65
N LYS A 331 15.91 -4.91 -19.08
CA LYS A 331 14.95 -4.41 -18.09
C LYS A 331 15.69 -3.87 -16.86
N HIS A 332 15.37 -2.64 -16.45
CA HIS A 332 15.99 -2.03 -15.28
C HIS A 332 15.08 -1.02 -14.59
N LEU A 333 15.47 -0.68 -13.35
CA LEU A 333 15.02 0.51 -12.63
C LEU A 333 16.13 1.56 -12.68
N ASP A 334 15.74 2.82 -12.71
CA ASP A 334 16.72 3.93 -12.75
C ASP A 334 17.30 4.24 -11.37
N GLY A 335 16.60 3.92 -10.28
CA GLY A 335 17.02 4.25 -8.92
C GLY A 335 16.61 3.24 -7.85
N PRO A 336 17.31 3.24 -6.70
CA PRO A 336 17.13 2.22 -5.66
C PRO A 336 16.20 2.65 -4.51
N TYR A 337 15.67 3.87 -4.49
CA TYR A 337 14.99 4.44 -3.32
C TYR A 337 13.47 4.25 -3.31
N GLY A 338 12.96 3.20 -3.95
CA GLY A 338 11.52 2.96 -4.06
C GLY A 338 10.88 2.51 -2.74
N PHE A 339 11.67 2.29 -1.68
CA PHE A 339 11.21 2.03 -0.32
C PHE A 339 10.90 3.32 0.46
N LEU A 340 11.25 4.51 -0.03
CA LEU A 340 10.90 5.76 0.67
C LEU A 340 9.40 6.05 0.53
N PRO A 341 8.65 6.20 1.65
CA PRO A 341 7.19 6.34 1.61
C PRO A 341 6.74 7.70 1.10
N PHE A 342 5.48 7.78 0.63
CA PHE A 342 4.72 8.98 0.24
C PHE A 342 5.28 9.82 -0.92
N ALA A 343 6.56 9.68 -1.25
CA ALA A 343 7.24 10.51 -2.23
C ALA A 343 7.69 9.69 -3.44
N SER A 344 7.79 10.34 -4.59
CA SER A 344 8.23 9.75 -5.84
C SER A 344 9.06 10.75 -6.64
N VAL A 345 10.12 10.29 -7.26
CA VAL A 345 10.84 11.07 -8.28
C VAL A 345 10.44 10.53 -9.63
N TYR A 346 9.91 11.39 -10.48
CA TYR A 346 9.57 11.04 -11.85
C TYR A 346 10.69 11.46 -12.78
N ARG A 347 11.07 10.56 -13.68
CA ARG A 347 11.83 10.90 -14.89
C ARG A 347 10.86 11.10 -16.02
N CYS A 348 11.03 12.17 -16.77
CA CYS A 348 10.28 12.51 -17.95
C CYS A 348 11.22 12.52 -19.15
N ILE A 349 11.02 11.58 -20.07
CA ILE A 349 11.72 11.56 -21.36
C ILE A 349 10.89 12.38 -22.34
N VAL A 350 11.46 13.48 -22.82
CA VAL A 350 10.85 14.38 -23.80
C VAL A 350 11.54 14.19 -25.14
N GLY A 351 10.79 13.77 -26.16
CA GLY A 351 11.33 13.60 -27.51
C GLY A 351 11.55 14.95 -28.21
N MET A 352 12.66 15.08 -28.92
CA MET A 352 13.03 16.29 -29.66
C MET A 352 13.20 16.06 -31.17
N ASP A 353 12.98 14.82 -31.60
CA ASP A 353 13.18 14.32 -32.96
C ASP A 353 12.00 13.42 -33.36
N ARG A 354 11.94 12.94 -34.60
CA ARG A 354 10.95 11.94 -35.03
C ARG A 354 11.09 10.65 -34.23
N ASN A 355 12.32 10.27 -33.90
CA ASN A 355 12.67 9.13 -33.04
C ASN A 355 11.87 7.84 -33.34
N LEU A 356 11.82 7.44 -34.62
CA LEU A 356 11.03 6.30 -35.06
C LEU A 356 11.69 4.95 -34.72
N ALA A 357 13.01 4.95 -34.55
CA ALA A 357 13.80 3.72 -34.40
C ALA A 357 13.97 3.24 -32.95
N THR A 358 13.55 4.01 -31.93
CA THR A 358 13.76 3.63 -30.52
C THR A 358 12.46 3.73 -29.73
N THR A 359 12.00 2.56 -29.27
CA THR A 359 10.81 2.39 -28.45
C THR A 359 11.21 2.22 -26.99
N THR A 360 10.60 2.99 -26.10
CA THR A 360 10.67 2.75 -24.65
C THR A 360 9.52 1.84 -24.25
N ILE A 361 9.85 0.75 -23.56
CA ILE A 361 8.90 -0.30 -23.16
C ILE A 361 8.82 -0.33 -21.64
N PHE A 362 7.60 -0.22 -21.12
CA PHE A 362 7.22 -0.36 -19.72
C PHE A 362 6.44 -1.69 -19.59
N PRO A 363 7.13 -2.81 -19.31
CA PRO A 363 6.51 -4.14 -19.36
C PRO A 363 5.34 -4.27 -18.37
N GLU A 364 5.47 -3.72 -17.16
CA GLU A 364 4.45 -3.87 -16.11
C GLU A 364 3.17 -3.09 -16.45
N ALA A 365 3.33 -1.85 -16.93
CA ALA A 365 2.24 -1.03 -17.45
C ALA A 365 1.63 -1.55 -18.76
N GLY A 366 2.36 -2.38 -19.51
CA GLY A 366 1.98 -2.81 -20.85
C GLY A 366 1.98 -1.66 -21.86
N ILE A 367 2.93 -0.73 -21.75
CA ILE A 367 3.06 0.44 -22.62
C ILE A 367 4.35 0.33 -23.41
N ALA A 368 4.28 0.50 -24.73
CA ALA A 368 5.44 0.64 -25.59
C ALA A 368 5.24 1.89 -26.46
N LYS A 369 6.16 2.86 -26.38
CA LYS A 369 6.01 4.13 -27.10
C LYS A 369 7.35 4.71 -27.54
N ASN A 370 7.36 5.28 -28.74
CA ASN A 370 8.46 6.11 -29.24
C ASN A 370 8.27 7.53 -28.70
N ALA A 371 9.26 8.07 -27.99
CA ALA A 371 9.23 9.48 -27.58
C ALA A 371 9.55 10.37 -28.80
N MET A 372 8.53 10.72 -29.57
CA MET A 372 8.62 11.60 -30.74
C MET A 372 8.64 13.08 -30.32
N LEU A 373 8.79 14.00 -31.27
CA LEU A 373 8.87 15.44 -31.01
C LEU A 373 7.71 15.93 -30.13
N GLY A 374 8.07 16.45 -28.96
CA GLY A 374 7.14 16.98 -27.96
C GLY A 374 6.55 15.92 -27.03
N ASP A 375 6.55 14.63 -27.40
CA ASP A 375 6.01 13.57 -26.54
C ASP A 375 6.78 13.51 -25.23
N VAL A 376 6.03 13.43 -24.14
CA VAL A 376 6.53 13.25 -22.77
C VAL A 376 6.15 11.87 -22.29
N LEU A 377 7.14 11.07 -21.89
CA LEU A 377 6.95 9.80 -21.18
C LEU A 377 7.48 9.98 -19.76
N ALA A 378 6.58 10.06 -18.78
CA ALA A 378 6.95 10.24 -17.38
C ALA A 378 6.67 8.98 -16.56
N PHE A 379 7.63 8.56 -15.74
CA PHE A 379 7.53 7.35 -14.93
C PHE A 379 8.31 7.48 -13.62
N ASP A 380 7.97 6.67 -12.60
CA ASP A 380 8.64 6.69 -11.30
C ASP A 380 10.05 6.08 -11.42
N PHE A 381 11.06 6.92 -11.24
CA PHE A 381 12.49 6.61 -11.34
C PHE A 381 12.90 5.41 -10.49
N HIS A 382 12.24 5.19 -9.35
CA HIS A 382 12.64 4.17 -8.38
C HIS A 382 11.80 2.89 -8.43
N ARG A 383 10.74 2.87 -9.23
CA ARG A 383 9.70 1.82 -9.16
C ARG A 383 9.20 1.33 -10.51
N GLU A 384 9.42 2.07 -11.59
CA GLU A 384 8.95 1.66 -12.92
C GLU A 384 10.05 0.94 -13.70
N VAL A 385 9.89 -0.38 -13.86
CA VAL A 385 10.78 -1.18 -14.72
C VAL A 385 10.58 -0.75 -16.16
N HIS A 386 11.67 -0.51 -16.88
CA HIS A 386 11.62 -0.14 -18.29
C HIS A 386 12.90 -0.53 -19.02
N TYR A 387 12.86 -0.47 -20.35
CA TYR A 387 14.00 -0.66 -21.23
C TYR A 387 13.72 -0.05 -22.61
N ILE A 388 14.76 0.08 -23.43
CA ILE A 388 14.62 0.51 -24.83
C ILE A 388 14.85 -0.63 -25.80
N LYS A 389 14.05 -0.67 -26.87
CA LYS A 389 14.26 -1.53 -28.03
C LYS A 389 14.55 -0.66 -29.24
N ARG A 390 15.56 -1.04 -30.02
CA ARG A 390 15.94 -0.35 -31.25
C ARG A 390 15.53 -1.18 -32.47
N GLU A 391 14.85 -0.56 -33.41
CA GLU A 391 14.39 -1.19 -34.65
C GLU A 391 15.26 -0.71 -35.81
N GLU A 392 16.17 -1.57 -36.27
CA GLU A 392 17.16 -1.20 -37.29
C GLU A 392 16.53 -0.79 -38.63
N GLN A 393 15.38 -1.37 -38.96
CA GLN A 393 14.64 -1.08 -40.19
C GLN A 393 14.19 0.39 -40.26
N MET A 394 13.85 0.98 -39.12
CA MET A 394 13.37 2.36 -39.02
C MET A 394 14.50 3.39 -38.92
N LEU A 395 15.78 2.97 -38.89
CA LEU A 395 16.91 3.88 -38.77
C LEU A 395 17.05 4.82 -39.95
N LYS A 396 16.74 4.35 -41.16
CA LYS A 396 16.82 5.17 -42.39
C LYS A 396 15.76 6.26 -42.44
N GLU A 397 14.65 6.06 -41.73
CA GLU A 397 13.50 6.97 -41.69
C GLU A 397 13.53 7.90 -40.47
N SER A 398 14.35 7.56 -39.46
CA SER A 398 14.59 8.36 -38.26
C SER A 398 15.67 9.41 -38.49
N ASP A 399 15.73 10.40 -37.61
CA ASP A 399 16.81 11.40 -37.60
C ASP A 399 18.16 10.75 -37.26
N GLU A 400 19.26 11.34 -37.75
CA GLU A 400 20.63 10.85 -37.55
C GLU A 400 20.98 10.70 -36.07
N PHE A 401 20.57 11.68 -35.26
CA PHE A 401 20.68 11.65 -33.81
C PHE A 401 19.30 11.48 -33.18
N ARG A 402 19.25 10.69 -32.11
CA ARG A 402 18.11 10.69 -31.19
C ARG A 402 18.43 11.61 -30.03
N VAL A 403 17.94 12.84 -30.09
CA VAL A 403 18.03 13.83 -29.01
C VAL A 403 16.77 13.73 -28.15
N VAL A 404 16.97 13.60 -26.84
CA VAL A 404 15.88 13.66 -25.86
C VAL A 404 16.29 14.55 -24.71
N LEU A 405 15.29 15.20 -24.14
CA LEU A 405 15.40 16.00 -22.94
C LEU A 405 14.92 15.15 -21.76
N LYS A 406 15.75 15.00 -20.73
CA LYS A 406 15.38 14.30 -19.49
C LYS A 406 15.10 15.32 -18.39
N LEU A 407 13.83 15.41 -17.99
CA LEU A 407 13.38 16.25 -16.89
C LEU A 407 13.02 15.39 -15.68
N HIS A 408 13.24 15.91 -14.48
CA HIS A 408 12.96 15.19 -13.25
C HIS A 408 12.13 16.02 -12.29
N TYR A 409 11.14 15.40 -11.65
CA TYR A 409 10.23 16.03 -10.71
C TYR A 409 10.11 15.19 -9.43
N CYS A 410 10.28 15.81 -8.27
CA CYS A 410 9.97 15.19 -6.98
C CYS A 410 8.54 15.56 -6.58
N VAL A 411 7.70 14.56 -6.38
CA VAL A 411 6.29 14.72 -6.03
C VAL A 411 6.05 14.10 -4.66
N TYR A 412 5.47 14.87 -3.74
CA TYR A 412 5.27 14.46 -2.34
C TYR A 412 4.14 15.26 -1.68
N PRO A 413 3.50 14.74 -0.61
CA PRO A 413 2.48 15.48 0.13
C PRO A 413 3.05 16.76 0.73
N ARG A 414 2.34 17.87 0.65
CA ARG A 414 2.79 19.20 1.10
C ARG A 414 3.31 19.20 2.54
N VAL A 415 2.68 18.43 3.43
CA VAL A 415 3.05 18.30 4.84
C VAL A 415 4.35 17.52 5.08
N LEU A 416 4.86 16.81 4.07
CA LEU A 416 6.07 15.98 4.13
C LEU A 416 7.24 16.61 3.33
N PHE A 417 7.32 17.94 3.30
CA PHE A 417 8.42 18.66 2.64
C PHE A 417 9.83 18.12 2.98
N PRO A 418 10.19 17.87 4.26
CA PRO A 418 11.52 17.34 4.58
C PRO A 418 11.82 15.99 3.90
N LEU A 419 10.81 15.14 3.76
CA LEU A 419 10.94 13.83 3.13
C LEU A 419 11.10 13.96 1.60
N GLY A 420 10.31 14.84 0.97
CA GLY A 420 10.43 15.14 -0.46
C GLY A 420 11.80 15.74 -0.82
N TRP A 421 12.27 16.69 -0.01
CA TRP A 421 13.60 17.27 -0.14
C TRP A 421 14.71 16.22 0.00
N LEU A 422 14.62 15.36 1.02
CA LEU A 422 15.60 14.30 1.26
C LEU A 422 15.64 13.32 0.07
N LEU A 423 14.47 12.86 -0.41
CA LEU A 423 14.40 11.97 -1.58
C LEU A 423 15.01 12.62 -2.82
N ALA A 424 14.72 13.89 -3.09
CA ALA A 424 15.30 14.62 -4.23
C ALA A 424 16.83 14.71 -4.14
N LYS A 425 17.37 15.00 -2.95
CA LYS A 425 18.82 15.07 -2.70
C LYS A 425 19.50 13.71 -2.84
N LEU A 426 18.93 12.66 -2.23
CA LEU A 426 19.45 11.29 -2.34
C LEU A 426 19.45 10.83 -3.81
N THR A 427 18.35 11.06 -4.52
CA THR A 427 18.23 10.66 -5.93
C THR A 427 19.20 11.44 -6.82
N THR A 428 19.38 12.74 -6.58
CA THR A 428 20.37 13.55 -7.30
C THR A 428 21.79 13.01 -7.07
N SER A 429 22.15 12.77 -5.82
CA SER A 429 23.46 12.21 -5.45
C SER A 429 23.70 10.87 -6.13
N TYR A 430 22.72 9.96 -6.05
CA TYR A 430 22.78 8.66 -6.71
C TYR A 430 22.94 8.79 -8.22
N ASN A 431 22.15 9.64 -8.89
CA ASN A 431 22.21 9.81 -10.34
C ASN A 431 23.56 10.37 -10.80
N VAL A 432 24.13 11.33 -10.06
CA VAL A 432 25.47 11.88 -10.35
C VAL A 432 26.55 10.80 -10.17
N SER A 433 26.52 10.06 -9.05
CA SER A 433 27.48 8.98 -8.79
C SER A 433 27.36 7.84 -9.80
N PHE A 434 26.14 7.42 -10.12
CA PHE A 434 25.86 6.36 -11.08
C PHE A 434 26.29 6.76 -12.48
N ARG A 435 26.03 8.00 -12.92
CA ARG A 435 26.54 8.49 -14.20
C ARG A 435 28.07 8.55 -14.23
N GLY A 436 28.71 8.99 -13.14
CA GLY A 436 30.18 8.95 -13.03
C GLY A 436 30.73 7.53 -13.19
N LEU A 437 30.11 6.56 -12.54
CA LEU A 437 30.45 5.14 -12.65
C LEU A 437 30.16 4.58 -14.05
N PHE A 438 29.02 4.97 -14.64
CA PHE A 438 28.62 4.58 -15.99
C PHE A 438 29.65 5.05 -17.02
N LEU A 439 30.00 6.34 -17.02
CA LEU A 439 30.98 6.91 -17.94
C LEU A 439 32.39 6.28 -17.75
N LEU A 440 32.77 5.96 -16.51
CA LEU A 440 34.03 5.27 -16.21
C LEU A 440 34.08 3.86 -16.79
N THR A 441 32.92 3.20 -16.93
CA THR A 441 32.78 1.79 -17.31
C THR A 441 32.39 1.56 -18.77
N ILE A 442 32.10 2.62 -19.55
CA ILE A 442 31.83 2.52 -21.01
C ILE A 442 33.03 1.94 -21.78
N LYS A 443 34.26 2.28 -21.38
CA LYS A 443 35.50 1.74 -21.95
C LYS A 443 36.50 1.44 -20.83
N PRO A 444 36.34 0.31 -20.12
CA PRO A 444 37.13 0.02 -18.94
C PRO A 444 38.59 -0.26 -19.33
N LYS A 445 39.51 0.57 -18.84
CA LYS A 445 40.95 0.50 -19.15
C LYS A 445 41.72 -0.48 -18.25
N ASN A 446 41.19 -0.79 -17.07
CA ASN A 446 41.85 -1.64 -16.07
C ASN A 446 40.86 -2.60 -15.40
N LEU A 447 41.38 -3.59 -14.66
CA LEU A 447 40.58 -4.61 -13.98
C LEU A 447 39.58 -4.02 -12.99
N PHE A 448 39.96 -2.97 -12.25
CA PHE A 448 39.06 -2.30 -11.32
C PHE A 448 37.82 -1.72 -12.02
N GLN A 449 38.01 -1.02 -13.14
CA GLN A 449 36.89 -0.51 -13.95
C GLN A 449 36.03 -1.63 -14.53
N ARG A 450 36.62 -2.78 -14.90
CA ARG A 450 35.84 -3.96 -15.32
C ARG A 450 35.00 -4.52 -14.18
N LEU A 451 35.57 -4.67 -12.98
CA LEU A 451 34.85 -5.15 -11.79
C LEU A 451 33.70 -4.20 -11.40
N MET A 452 33.93 -2.90 -11.47
CA MET A 452 32.90 -1.89 -11.24
C MET A 452 31.78 -1.95 -12.29
N GLY A 453 32.12 -2.15 -13.57
CA GLY A 453 31.15 -2.37 -14.63
C GLY A 453 30.31 -3.64 -14.40
N MET A 454 30.96 -4.74 -14.00
CA MET A 454 30.26 -5.98 -13.62
C MET A 454 29.31 -5.76 -12.44
N GLN A 455 29.72 -5.01 -11.41
CA GLN A 455 28.86 -4.68 -10.28
C GLN A 455 27.61 -3.92 -10.72
N VAL A 456 27.74 -2.97 -11.66
CA VAL A 456 26.59 -2.24 -12.21
C VAL A 456 25.64 -3.20 -12.91
N VAL A 457 26.14 -4.03 -13.82
CA VAL A 457 25.30 -4.97 -14.58
C VAL A 457 24.61 -5.99 -13.66
N ILE A 458 25.36 -6.63 -12.75
CA ILE A 458 24.81 -7.59 -11.78
C ILE A 458 23.80 -6.91 -10.87
N GLY A 459 24.12 -5.71 -10.36
CA GLY A 459 23.22 -4.92 -9.54
C GLY A 459 21.90 -4.65 -10.27
N THR A 460 21.95 -4.19 -11.52
CA THR A 460 20.76 -3.95 -12.31
C THR A 460 19.93 -5.21 -12.53
N ILE A 461 20.56 -6.34 -12.87
CA ILE A 461 19.86 -7.62 -13.06
C ILE A 461 19.16 -8.05 -11.76
N LEU A 462 19.86 -7.98 -10.62
CA LEU A 462 19.30 -8.37 -9.33
C LEU A 462 18.14 -7.45 -8.90
N PHE A 463 18.28 -6.14 -9.09
CA PHE A 463 17.21 -5.18 -8.79
C PHE A 463 15.99 -5.39 -9.69
N ASN A 464 16.19 -5.65 -10.99
CA ASN A 464 15.10 -5.97 -11.90
C ASN A 464 14.41 -7.28 -11.51
N ALA A 465 15.16 -8.36 -11.28
CA ALA A 465 14.61 -9.65 -10.88
C ALA A 465 13.83 -9.54 -9.55
N PHE A 466 14.34 -8.73 -8.62
CA PHE A 466 13.64 -8.44 -7.38
C PHE A 466 12.31 -7.72 -7.63
N GLU A 467 12.26 -6.68 -8.46
CA GLU A 467 11.01 -5.95 -8.73
C GLU A 467 10.02 -6.79 -9.56
N GLU A 468 10.51 -7.59 -10.51
CA GLU A 468 9.71 -8.46 -11.38
C GLU A 468 9.06 -9.64 -10.62
N HIS A 469 9.74 -10.20 -9.61
CA HIS A 469 9.25 -11.39 -8.90
C HIS A 469 8.72 -11.11 -7.49
N VAL A 470 9.27 -10.13 -6.79
CA VAL A 470 8.88 -9.81 -5.40
C VAL A 470 8.22 -8.44 -5.35
N GLY A 471 8.92 -7.40 -5.77
CA GLY A 471 8.48 -6.02 -5.64
C GLY A 471 8.73 -5.45 -4.24
N GLN A 472 9.19 -4.21 -4.20
CA GLN A 472 9.53 -3.53 -2.94
C GLN A 472 8.35 -3.44 -1.96
N ARG A 473 7.13 -3.25 -2.49
CA ARG A 473 5.91 -3.17 -1.69
C ARG A 473 5.56 -4.49 -0.99
N ASN A 474 5.66 -5.60 -1.70
CA ASN A 474 5.36 -6.92 -1.12
C ASN A 474 6.41 -7.31 -0.08
N LEU A 475 7.68 -6.96 -0.29
CA LEU A 475 8.71 -7.16 0.73
C LEU A 475 8.37 -6.42 2.03
N LEU A 476 7.97 -5.14 1.94
CA LEU A 476 7.57 -4.40 3.14
C LEU A 476 6.34 -5.03 3.81
N TYR A 477 5.34 -5.48 3.03
CA TYR A 477 4.20 -6.20 3.58
C TYR A 477 4.61 -7.47 4.34
N LEU A 478 5.54 -8.24 3.79
CA LEU A 478 6.08 -9.44 4.43
C LEU A 478 6.85 -9.10 5.70
N ILE A 479 7.62 -8.00 5.72
CA ILE A 479 8.31 -7.49 6.91
C ILE A 479 7.30 -7.09 8.00
N VAL A 480 6.24 -6.36 7.65
CA VAL A 480 5.18 -5.98 8.60
C VAL A 480 4.48 -7.22 9.15
N SER A 481 4.14 -8.18 8.28
CA SER A 481 3.52 -9.44 8.68
C SER A 481 4.43 -10.26 9.61
N ALA A 482 5.73 -10.31 9.31
CA ALA A 482 6.72 -11.00 10.13
C ALA A 482 6.95 -10.30 11.47
N ALA A 483 6.96 -8.97 11.49
CA ALA A 483 7.04 -8.18 12.72
C ALA A 483 5.81 -8.42 13.61
N LEU A 484 4.60 -8.45 13.04
CA LEU A 484 3.38 -8.78 13.78
C LEU A 484 3.40 -10.21 14.32
N TRP A 485 3.89 -11.17 13.53
CA TRP A 485 4.11 -12.53 14.03
C TRP A 485 5.10 -12.55 15.19
N TYR A 486 6.25 -11.90 15.05
CA TYR A 486 7.27 -11.84 16.10
C TYR A 486 6.72 -11.21 17.38
N VAL A 487 6.01 -10.08 17.27
CA VAL A 487 5.42 -9.37 18.41
C VAL A 487 4.32 -10.20 19.08
N THR A 488 3.41 -10.79 18.32
CA THR A 488 2.34 -11.62 18.90
C THR A 488 2.85 -12.94 19.44
N GLY A 489 3.94 -13.47 18.89
CA GLY A 489 4.41 -14.83 19.13
C GLY A 489 3.54 -15.89 18.45
N SER A 490 2.69 -15.49 17.49
CA SER A 490 1.70 -16.37 16.87
C SER A 490 1.87 -16.45 15.35
N TYR A 491 2.34 -17.60 14.85
CA TYR A 491 2.51 -17.83 13.40
C TYR A 491 1.19 -17.71 12.63
N LYS A 492 0.05 -17.93 13.32
CA LYS A 492 -1.29 -17.75 12.74
C LYS A 492 -1.48 -16.35 12.16
N VAL A 493 -0.86 -15.33 12.75
CA VAL A 493 -0.93 -13.95 12.25
C VAL A 493 -0.24 -13.84 10.89
N PHE A 494 1.00 -14.33 10.78
CA PHE A 494 1.72 -14.35 9.49
C PHE A 494 0.96 -15.15 8.44
N LEU A 495 0.47 -16.33 8.83
CA LEU A 495 -0.30 -17.23 7.97
C LEU A 495 -1.55 -16.53 7.39
N VAL A 496 -2.38 -15.92 8.24
CA VAL A 496 -3.59 -15.20 7.77
C VAL A 496 -3.21 -14.04 6.87
N MET A 497 -2.20 -13.25 7.25
CA MET A 497 -1.78 -12.09 6.47
C MET A 497 -1.19 -12.48 5.11
N THR A 498 -0.73 -13.70 4.89
CA THR A 498 -0.04 -14.06 3.65
C THR A 498 -0.79 -15.07 2.79
N SER A 499 -1.47 -16.05 3.38
CA SER A 499 -2.18 -17.11 2.65
C SER A 499 -3.32 -16.59 1.77
N TYR A 500 -3.98 -15.49 2.17
CA TYR A 500 -5.20 -15.03 1.50
C TYR A 500 -5.04 -13.81 0.59
N VAL A 501 -3.85 -13.20 0.56
CA VAL A 501 -3.58 -11.94 -0.17
C VAL A 501 -3.96 -12.06 -1.64
N HIS A 502 -3.56 -13.15 -2.30
CA HIS A 502 -3.82 -13.35 -3.72
C HIS A 502 -5.32 -13.35 -4.08
N TYR A 503 -6.21 -13.82 -3.19
CA TYR A 503 -7.66 -13.69 -3.40
C TYR A 503 -8.14 -12.25 -3.31
N LEU A 504 -7.65 -11.50 -2.32
CA LEU A 504 -8.00 -10.09 -2.16
C LEU A 504 -7.52 -9.27 -3.37
N ARG A 505 -6.38 -9.63 -3.97
CA ARG A 505 -5.91 -9.09 -5.25
C ARG A 505 -6.87 -9.44 -6.39
N TYR A 506 -7.28 -10.70 -6.53
CA TYR A 506 -8.24 -11.10 -7.57
C TYR A 506 -9.55 -10.32 -7.47
N ILE A 507 -10.16 -10.30 -6.27
CA ILE A 507 -11.44 -9.64 -6.00
C ILE A 507 -11.32 -8.14 -6.31
N SER A 508 -10.31 -7.47 -5.77
CA SER A 508 -10.13 -6.03 -5.95
C SER A 508 -9.90 -5.64 -7.42
N THR A 509 -9.09 -6.41 -8.15
CA THR A 509 -8.85 -6.20 -9.59
C THR A 509 -10.12 -6.44 -10.40
N PHE A 510 -10.87 -7.51 -10.10
CA PHE A 510 -12.09 -7.87 -10.80
C PHE A 510 -13.17 -6.78 -10.71
N TYR A 511 -13.27 -6.08 -9.57
CA TYR A 511 -14.23 -4.98 -9.39
C TYR A 511 -13.75 -3.64 -9.95
N SER A 512 -12.44 -3.38 -9.99
CA SER A 512 -11.92 -2.10 -10.48
C SER A 512 -11.82 -2.03 -12.01
N ARG A 513 -11.26 -3.07 -12.66
CA ARG A 513 -11.06 -3.27 -14.11
C ARG A 513 -10.37 -2.18 -14.94
N GLN A 514 -10.35 -0.93 -14.49
CA GLN A 514 -9.81 0.22 -15.20
C GLN A 514 -8.44 0.62 -14.67
N ASP A 515 -7.56 1.01 -15.59
CA ASP A 515 -6.19 1.51 -15.33
C ASP A 515 -5.33 0.59 -14.43
N VAL A 516 -5.66 -0.71 -14.33
CA VAL A 516 -4.93 -1.65 -13.48
C VAL A 516 -3.54 -1.86 -14.05
N ASP A 517 -2.53 -1.74 -13.18
CA ASP A 517 -1.17 -2.15 -13.46
C ASP A 517 -1.11 -3.68 -13.49
N PHE A 518 -1.21 -4.22 -14.70
CA PHE A 518 -1.38 -5.65 -14.94
C PHE A 518 -0.16 -6.46 -14.49
N GLY A 519 1.05 -5.95 -14.76
CA GLY A 519 2.28 -6.62 -14.37
C GLY A 519 2.43 -6.70 -12.85
N ILE A 520 2.26 -5.58 -12.16
CA ILE A 520 2.29 -5.55 -10.69
C ILE A 520 1.22 -6.47 -10.10
N PHE A 521 -0.01 -6.43 -10.61
CA PHE A 521 -1.08 -7.32 -10.16
C PHE A 521 -0.69 -8.80 -10.32
N LYS A 522 -0.20 -9.20 -11.50
CA LYS A 522 0.20 -10.58 -11.80
C LYS A 522 1.32 -11.04 -10.87
N ARG A 523 2.35 -10.21 -10.66
CA ARG A 523 3.45 -10.48 -9.72
C ARG A 523 2.93 -10.72 -8.30
N ASP A 524 2.14 -9.78 -7.76
CA ASP A 524 1.66 -9.87 -6.38
C ASP A 524 0.86 -11.17 -6.17
N VAL A 525 -0.05 -11.48 -7.10
CA VAL A 525 -0.86 -12.69 -7.03
C VAL A 525 -0.01 -13.96 -7.10
N LEU A 526 0.97 -14.02 -8.00
CA LEU A 526 1.88 -15.16 -8.14
C LEU A 526 2.71 -15.37 -6.86
N LEU A 527 3.28 -14.29 -6.31
CA LEU A 527 4.06 -14.33 -5.09
C LEU A 527 3.24 -14.89 -3.92
N PHE A 528 2.08 -14.30 -3.64
CA PHE A 528 1.27 -14.70 -2.49
C PHE A 528 0.54 -16.03 -2.69
N LYS A 529 0.21 -16.42 -3.93
CA LYS A 529 -0.27 -17.79 -4.21
C LYS A 529 0.83 -18.80 -3.95
N THR A 530 2.06 -18.52 -4.38
CA THR A 530 3.22 -19.40 -4.11
C THR A 530 3.47 -19.52 -2.61
N LEU A 531 3.45 -18.40 -1.88
CA LEU A 531 3.61 -18.40 -0.42
C LEU A 531 2.50 -19.20 0.28
N ALA A 532 1.24 -19.02 -0.11
CA ALA A 532 0.11 -19.79 0.43
C ALA A 532 0.28 -21.31 0.20
N LEU A 533 0.68 -21.70 -1.02
CA LEU A 533 0.93 -23.11 -1.35
C LEU A 533 2.10 -23.68 -0.55
N LEU A 534 3.20 -22.93 -0.39
CA LEU A 534 4.33 -23.34 0.44
C LEU A 534 3.94 -23.52 1.91
N GLN A 535 3.07 -22.65 2.44
CA GLN A 535 2.54 -22.78 3.80
C GLN A 535 1.68 -24.04 3.96
N LEU A 536 0.76 -24.29 3.01
CA LEU A 536 -0.07 -25.50 2.99
C LEU A 536 0.79 -26.77 2.89
N PHE A 537 1.80 -26.78 2.01
CA PHE A 537 2.75 -27.89 1.91
C PHE A 537 3.58 -28.05 3.18
N GLY A 538 3.96 -26.95 3.84
CA GLY A 538 4.60 -26.96 5.15
C GLY A 538 3.77 -27.70 6.19
N PHE A 539 2.48 -27.37 6.32
CA PHE A 539 1.57 -28.09 7.21
C PHE A 539 1.38 -29.56 6.84
N TYR A 540 1.50 -29.91 5.56
CA TYR A 540 1.30 -31.27 5.08
C TYR A 540 2.52 -32.16 5.32
N PHE A 541 3.70 -31.74 4.86
CA PHE A 541 4.94 -32.53 4.91
C PHE A 541 5.74 -32.32 6.19
N PHE A 542 5.61 -31.15 6.83
CA PHE A 542 6.36 -30.80 8.03
C PHE A 542 5.43 -30.35 9.18
N PRO A 543 4.38 -31.14 9.51
CA PRO A 543 3.33 -30.72 10.44
C PRO A 543 3.91 -30.28 11.79
N GLY A 544 4.79 -31.07 12.41
CA GLY A 544 5.39 -30.73 13.70
C GLY A 544 6.28 -29.48 13.67
N ALA A 545 7.00 -29.24 12.58
CA ALA A 545 7.87 -28.05 12.44
C ALA A 545 7.04 -26.77 12.30
N VAL A 546 5.92 -26.81 11.58
CA VAL A 546 5.06 -25.63 11.35
C VAL A 546 4.11 -25.38 12.52
N SER A 547 3.56 -26.44 13.14
CA SER A 547 2.63 -26.30 14.27
C SER A 547 3.31 -26.16 15.62
N GLY A 548 4.63 -26.33 15.70
CA GLY A 548 5.40 -26.31 16.95
C GLY A 548 5.04 -27.45 17.91
N GLY A 549 4.46 -28.55 17.39
CA GLY A 549 3.92 -29.66 18.17
C GLY A 549 4.54 -31.01 17.79
N ALA A 550 4.24 -32.05 18.59
CA ALA A 550 4.70 -33.42 18.36
C ALA A 550 3.91 -34.17 17.27
N VAL A 551 3.39 -33.46 16.25
CA VAL A 551 2.64 -34.09 15.15
C VAL A 551 3.64 -34.66 14.14
N SER A 552 3.69 -35.99 14.01
CA SER A 552 4.48 -36.67 13.00
C SER A 552 3.83 -36.59 11.61
N MET A 553 4.65 -36.66 10.57
CA MET A 553 4.15 -36.77 9.20
C MET A 553 3.44 -38.11 9.01
N ASP A 554 2.23 -38.07 8.46
CA ASP A 554 1.47 -39.24 8.02
C ASP A 554 1.27 -39.18 6.50
N LEU A 555 1.57 -40.27 5.80
CA LEU A 555 1.49 -40.35 4.34
C LEU A 555 0.20 -41.05 3.93
N ASP A 556 -0.86 -40.28 3.69
CA ASP A 556 -2.08 -40.77 3.05
C ASP A 556 -1.91 -40.72 1.51
N PHE A 557 -1.75 -41.89 0.89
CA PHE A 557 -1.58 -42.00 -0.57
C PHE A 557 -2.78 -41.50 -1.37
N CYS A 558 -4.00 -41.63 -0.84
CA CYS A 558 -5.19 -41.12 -1.51
C CYS A 558 -5.23 -39.59 -1.44
N SER A 559 -4.85 -39.00 -0.30
CA SER A 559 -4.62 -37.55 -0.18
C SER A 559 -3.56 -37.06 -1.18
N LEU A 560 -2.41 -37.72 -1.26
CA LEU A 560 -1.35 -37.38 -2.23
C LEU A 560 -1.82 -37.49 -3.68
N ALA A 561 -2.58 -38.52 -4.02
CA ALA A 561 -3.15 -38.69 -5.35
C ALA A 561 -4.14 -37.56 -5.69
N MET A 562 -5.01 -37.16 -4.76
CA MET A 562 -5.93 -36.04 -4.94
C MET A 562 -5.18 -34.71 -5.15
N MET A 563 -4.13 -34.46 -4.35
CA MET A 563 -3.27 -33.28 -4.51
C MET A 563 -2.55 -33.27 -5.86
N ALA A 564 -1.95 -34.40 -6.24
CA ALA A 564 -1.24 -34.54 -7.51
C ALA A 564 -2.19 -34.30 -8.70
N VAL A 565 -3.34 -34.97 -8.73
CA VAL A 565 -4.34 -34.79 -9.79
C VAL A 565 -4.85 -33.35 -9.82
N GLY A 566 -5.19 -32.77 -8.67
CA GLY A 566 -5.70 -31.41 -8.57
C GLY A 566 -4.71 -30.35 -9.09
N TYR A 567 -3.45 -30.41 -8.67
CA TYR A 567 -2.42 -29.49 -9.14
C TYR A 567 -2.02 -29.73 -10.59
N SER A 568 -1.95 -30.99 -11.05
CA SER A 568 -1.67 -31.32 -12.46
C SER A 568 -2.74 -30.75 -13.39
N ILE A 569 -4.04 -30.91 -13.07
CA ILE A 569 -5.12 -30.32 -13.86
C ILE A 569 -5.03 -28.79 -13.85
N SER A 570 -4.69 -28.17 -12.71
CA SER A 570 -4.52 -26.71 -12.65
C SER A 570 -3.38 -26.23 -13.55
N LEU A 571 -2.25 -26.95 -13.59
CA LEU A 571 -1.11 -26.61 -14.45
C LEU A 571 -1.46 -26.79 -15.94
N LEU A 572 -2.18 -27.86 -16.28
CA LEU A 572 -2.67 -28.09 -17.64
C LEU A 572 -3.67 -27.00 -18.07
N ALA A 573 -4.56 -26.57 -17.18
CA ALA A 573 -5.46 -25.45 -17.42
C ALA A 573 -4.70 -24.13 -17.69
N THR A 574 -3.72 -23.79 -16.84
CA THR A 574 -2.86 -22.61 -17.06
C THR A 574 -2.11 -22.71 -18.38
N LYS A 575 -1.59 -23.89 -18.75
CA LYS A 575 -0.91 -24.11 -20.02
C LYS A 575 -1.85 -23.90 -21.21
N ALA A 576 -3.09 -24.38 -21.13
CA ALA A 576 -4.08 -24.27 -22.20
C ALA A 576 -4.58 -22.83 -22.40
N LEU A 577 -4.75 -22.05 -21.33
CA LEU A 577 -5.13 -20.63 -21.43
C LEU A 577 -3.96 -19.69 -21.73
N GLY A 578 -2.77 -20.04 -21.23
CA GLY A 578 -1.66 -19.12 -21.07
C GLY A 578 -1.74 -18.33 -19.75
N VAL A 579 -0.58 -17.88 -19.28
CA VAL A 579 -0.44 -17.18 -17.99
C VAL A 579 -1.27 -15.89 -17.98
N ASP A 580 -1.14 -15.02 -18.98
CA ASP A 580 -1.82 -13.73 -18.94
C ASP A 580 -3.35 -13.85 -18.92
N ARG A 581 -3.94 -14.80 -19.66
CA ARG A 581 -5.39 -15.07 -19.59
C ARG A 581 -5.83 -15.66 -18.25
N THR A 582 -4.98 -16.45 -17.61
CA THR A 582 -5.24 -17.00 -16.27
C THR A 582 -5.39 -15.90 -15.22
N TYR A 583 -4.72 -14.76 -15.42
CA TYR A 583 -4.71 -13.62 -14.50
C TYR A 583 -5.52 -12.44 -15.03
N PHE A 584 -6.73 -12.66 -15.55
CA PHE A 584 -7.63 -11.60 -16.05
C PHE A 584 -7.12 -10.76 -17.22
N GLY A 585 -6.12 -11.23 -17.97
CA GLY A 585 -5.56 -10.48 -19.09
C GLY A 585 -6.61 -10.14 -20.15
N SER A 586 -7.62 -10.98 -20.35
CA SER A 586 -8.66 -10.72 -21.35
C SER A 586 -9.67 -9.68 -20.85
N GLU A 587 -10.09 -9.81 -19.60
CA GLU A 587 -11.02 -8.92 -18.91
C GLU A 587 -10.46 -7.51 -18.71
N LEU A 588 -9.13 -7.39 -18.61
CA LEU A 588 -8.40 -6.14 -18.51
C LEU A 588 -7.96 -5.58 -19.88
N GLY A 589 -8.34 -6.22 -20.99
CA GLY A 589 -8.02 -5.77 -22.35
C GLY A 589 -6.53 -5.90 -22.73
N LYS A 590 -5.78 -6.75 -22.03
CA LYS A 590 -4.35 -7.03 -22.28
C LYS A 590 -4.14 -8.18 -23.27
N CYS A 591 -5.13 -9.04 -23.46
CA CYS A 591 -5.12 -10.06 -24.50
C CYS A 591 -6.50 -10.32 -25.09
N GLU A 592 -6.53 -10.76 -26.35
CA GLU A 592 -7.78 -11.09 -27.02
C GLU A 592 -8.51 -12.26 -26.33
N PRO A 593 -9.85 -12.19 -26.18
CA PRO A 593 -10.66 -13.28 -25.68
C PRO A 593 -10.43 -14.55 -26.50
N LEU A 594 -10.21 -15.67 -25.81
CA LEU A 594 -9.96 -16.96 -26.44
C LEU A 594 -10.86 -18.01 -25.82
N ARG A 595 -11.64 -18.70 -26.65
CA ARG A 595 -12.39 -19.88 -26.24
C ARG A 595 -11.52 -21.12 -26.40
N VAL A 596 -11.07 -21.67 -25.28
CA VAL A 596 -10.21 -22.86 -25.26
C VAL A 596 -11.07 -24.12 -25.23
N ALA A 597 -10.93 -24.98 -26.23
CA ALA A 597 -11.58 -26.29 -26.29
C ALA A 597 -10.67 -27.44 -25.83
N ASP A 598 -9.37 -27.18 -25.69
CA ASP A 598 -8.40 -28.18 -25.26
C ASP A 598 -8.67 -28.63 -23.83
N PHE A 599 -8.21 -29.84 -23.50
CA PHE A 599 -8.24 -30.34 -22.14
C PHE A 599 -7.40 -29.42 -21.22
N PRO A 600 -7.92 -29.03 -20.04
CA PRO A 600 -9.14 -29.51 -19.39
C PRO A 600 -10.43 -28.69 -19.64
N TYR A 601 -10.37 -27.53 -20.31
CA TYR A 601 -11.52 -26.64 -20.51
C TYR A 601 -12.65 -27.24 -21.36
N GLY A 602 -12.33 -28.11 -22.32
CA GLY A 602 -13.33 -28.82 -23.12
C GLY A 602 -14.14 -29.88 -22.36
N TYR A 603 -13.76 -30.20 -21.11
CA TYR A 603 -14.31 -31.33 -20.33
C TYR A 603 -14.83 -30.90 -18.96
N VAL A 604 -14.20 -29.89 -18.35
CA VAL A 604 -14.55 -29.37 -17.03
C VAL A 604 -14.81 -27.86 -17.18
N PRO A 605 -15.98 -27.34 -16.74
CA PRO A 605 -16.32 -25.92 -16.93
C PRO A 605 -15.35 -24.94 -16.25
N HIS A 606 -14.87 -25.28 -15.04
CA HIS A 606 -13.97 -24.45 -14.25
C HIS A 606 -12.78 -25.27 -13.75
N PRO A 607 -11.88 -25.73 -14.64
CA PRO A 607 -10.86 -26.70 -14.29
C PRO A 607 -9.86 -26.14 -13.28
N MET A 608 -9.53 -24.84 -13.36
CA MET A 608 -8.63 -24.21 -12.38
C MET A 608 -9.20 -24.20 -10.97
N ILE A 609 -10.47 -23.81 -10.79
CA ILE A 609 -11.08 -23.72 -9.47
C ILE A 609 -11.37 -25.12 -8.92
N GLY A 610 -12.04 -25.95 -9.73
CA GLY A 610 -12.42 -27.31 -9.33
C GLY A 610 -11.20 -28.16 -8.94
N SER A 611 -10.10 -28.06 -9.68
CA SER A 611 -8.90 -28.84 -9.37
C SER A 611 -8.14 -28.34 -8.14
N GLN A 612 -8.17 -27.03 -7.86
CA GLN A 612 -7.61 -26.47 -6.62
C GLN A 612 -8.44 -26.91 -5.41
N LEU A 613 -9.77 -26.92 -5.52
CA LEU A 613 -10.66 -27.46 -4.47
C LEU A 613 -10.40 -28.95 -4.23
N LEU A 614 -10.16 -29.75 -5.28
CA LEU A 614 -9.78 -31.16 -5.16
C LEU A 614 -8.46 -31.33 -4.39
N ALA A 615 -7.44 -30.52 -4.71
CA ALA A 615 -6.16 -30.57 -4.01
C ALA A 615 -6.28 -30.19 -2.53
N LEU A 616 -7.07 -29.16 -2.21
CA LEU A 616 -7.37 -28.74 -0.84
C LEU A 616 -8.16 -29.82 -0.07
N ALA A 617 -9.13 -30.46 -0.72
CA ALA A 617 -9.85 -31.60 -0.14
C ALA A 617 -8.91 -32.79 0.12
N GLY A 618 -7.94 -33.02 -0.78
CA GLY A 618 -6.83 -33.96 -0.59
C GLY A 618 -6.07 -33.65 0.70
N MET A 619 -5.56 -32.43 0.87
CA MET A 619 -4.86 -32.03 2.09
C MET A 619 -5.69 -32.29 3.37
N MET A 620 -6.97 -31.91 3.35
CA MET A 620 -7.89 -32.14 4.48
C MET A 620 -8.17 -33.62 4.75
N LYS A 621 -7.95 -34.52 3.80
CA LYS A 621 -8.09 -35.97 4.01
C LYS A 621 -6.99 -36.54 4.89
N CYS A 622 -5.78 -35.97 4.86
CA CYS A 622 -4.67 -36.42 5.69
C CYS A 622 -4.87 -36.07 7.18
N ALA A 623 -4.68 -37.05 8.08
CA ALA A 623 -4.92 -36.87 9.51
C ALA A 623 -3.88 -35.93 10.16
N SER A 624 -2.60 -36.08 9.83
CA SER A 624 -1.53 -35.22 10.36
C SER A 624 -1.72 -33.75 9.95
N PHE A 625 -2.16 -33.51 8.71
CA PHE A 625 -2.48 -32.16 8.24
C PHE A 625 -3.62 -31.52 9.05
N ARG A 626 -4.72 -32.24 9.27
CA ARG A 626 -5.84 -31.73 10.09
C ARG A 626 -5.44 -31.45 11.54
N ALA A 627 -4.53 -32.24 12.09
CA ALA A 627 -4.05 -32.05 13.46
C ALA A 627 -3.10 -30.83 13.57
N ALA A 628 -2.30 -30.56 12.54
CA ALA A 628 -1.32 -29.48 12.55
C ALA A 628 -1.88 -28.13 12.06
N SER A 629 -2.77 -28.14 11.08
CA SER A 629 -3.30 -26.92 10.46
C SER A 629 -4.47 -26.34 11.27
N PRO A 630 -4.63 -25.00 11.29
CA PRO A 630 -5.84 -24.40 11.84
C PRO A 630 -7.08 -24.84 11.06
N VAL A 631 -8.15 -25.22 11.78
CA VAL A 631 -9.41 -25.75 11.19
C VAL A 631 -10.03 -24.81 10.15
N TRP A 632 -9.81 -23.50 10.29
CA TRP A 632 -10.33 -22.48 9.38
C TRP A 632 -9.50 -22.31 8.09
N LEU A 633 -8.27 -22.82 8.00
CA LEU A 633 -7.34 -22.51 6.91
C LEU A 633 -7.90 -22.91 5.55
N VAL A 634 -8.18 -24.21 5.36
CA VAL A 634 -8.70 -24.73 4.10
C VAL A 634 -10.13 -24.25 3.80
N PRO A 635 -11.08 -24.22 4.75
CA PRO A 635 -12.41 -23.68 4.50
C PRO A 635 -12.41 -22.23 3.98
N ILE A 636 -11.53 -21.37 4.49
CA ILE A 636 -11.42 -19.98 4.00
C ILE A 636 -10.85 -19.96 2.57
N HIS A 637 -9.80 -20.74 2.28
CA HIS A 637 -9.29 -20.88 0.90
C HIS A 637 -10.39 -21.33 -0.07
N ALA A 638 -11.16 -22.35 0.30
CA ALA A 638 -12.26 -22.86 -0.50
C ALA A 638 -13.37 -21.82 -0.69
N SER A 639 -13.73 -21.09 0.37
CA SER A 639 -14.76 -20.05 0.31
C SER A 639 -14.34 -18.87 -0.56
N LEU A 640 -13.09 -18.42 -0.48
CA LEU A 640 -12.56 -17.32 -1.31
C LEU A 640 -12.46 -17.71 -2.80
N TYR A 641 -12.28 -19.00 -3.10
CA TYR A 641 -12.43 -19.50 -4.47
C TYR A 641 -13.88 -19.42 -4.99
N LEU A 642 -14.89 -19.32 -4.12
CA LEU A 642 -16.29 -19.17 -4.55
C LEU A 642 -16.73 -17.71 -4.63
N VAL A 643 -16.18 -16.81 -3.80
CA VAL A 643 -16.58 -15.40 -3.73
C VAL A 643 -16.24 -14.59 -5.00
N HIS A 644 -15.26 -15.03 -5.79
CA HIS A 644 -14.85 -14.33 -7.02
C HIS A 644 -15.54 -14.86 -8.30
N MET A 645 -16.33 -15.94 -8.18
CA MET A 645 -17.22 -16.40 -9.26
C MET A 645 -18.52 -15.58 -9.21
#